data_AF-A0AAE6XPF0-F1
#
_entry.id   AF-A0AAE6XPF0-F1
#
_cell.length_a   1.000
_cell.length_b   1.000
_cell.length_c   1.000
_cell.angle_alpha   90.00
_cell.angle_beta   90.00
_cell.angle_gamma   90.00
#
_symmetry.space_group_name_H-M   'P 1'
#
loop_
_entity.id
_entity.type
_entity.pdbx_description
1 polymer ?
#
loop_
_entity_poly.entity_id
_entity_poly.type
_entity_poly.pdbx_seq_one_letter_code
_entity_poly.pdbx_strand_id
1 'polypeptide(L)'
;MSSQTFRRGTPALPDPSELRSAPSDKNPPPEGDSPVSVNRGFRPDVEGLRALAVVAVIVDHLFDWPSGGFVGVDVFFVISGFLITGLLLKEYERTKTISFLDFYKRRVRRIMPAALLVLVVTTAVSFLVFNVIRAQASLWDAVWSALFVSNWHFASAGTDYFASDGPISPFRHYWSLSVEEQFYLVWPVLIFLVITFARRRTPKNRVKRARLFTRAIGITVGVLIVASLVWGFYETSARPTVAYFSTFSRAWELGIGALLAIFAARIATLPASIRPVLGYVGLAGIVVSFFVIAGDLAFPVPSALLPVVSTALVIASGIGGVSKAMAPITNPVTTYIGRLSFSLYLWHFPVIILLDSVIRDRTVYYAAAIGATLVLAVASFHLVEDPIRRSSWLDPKKAGRRSSAVQLRMTVAALSVVAVAVVGVVAVAVVRDEPTGGSQLATSPTAGPPGGTESTGQALQVRSEQVTAALAATEWPALDPAVESFGDFGRDVIAPEWAKDGCLGADLAKEKDAIKNTEHCSYGNQGAGADKTAVIFGDSLAISYAPMLRASLGEDWKVRVLTMARCPASTVTSIDTDGSEYTECTAFRDWALGEMNATKPALILMSEAVDNSYLSSKAVGGAADREWQDGALTTMNSLKTASSNVIVLSRPPAATALVECKTPTSSPNDCRAEVSPSFISHARTMAAAAEEVGAPVQFINTQGWFCSQGNCPAFVNGIPVRGDTSHLTARQSQDLAPIISDVLAPLGLIAPAAG
;
A
#
# COMPACT_ATOMS: atom_id res chain seq x y z
N MET A 1 68.40 54.89 -13.18
CA MET A 1 67.99 53.51 -12.85
C MET A 1 68.28 53.31 -11.37
N SER A 2 67.38 53.08 -10.42
CA SER A 2 65.95 52.77 -10.41
C SER A 2 65.36 53.07 -9.02
N SER A 3 64.11 53.56 -9.03
CA SER A 3 63.01 53.41 -8.06
C SER A 3 63.19 53.63 -6.54
N GLN A 4 62.46 54.62 -6.04
CA GLN A 4 62.07 54.86 -4.65
C GLN A 4 61.14 53.76 -4.09
N THR A 5 61.17 53.48 -2.77
CA THR A 5 60.11 53.84 -1.79
C THR A 5 60.30 53.15 -0.42
N PHE A 6 59.97 53.92 0.63
CA PHE A 6 60.25 53.76 2.06
C PHE A 6 59.32 52.78 2.81
N ARG A 7 59.86 52.06 3.81
CA ARG A 7 59.11 51.44 4.94
C ARG A 7 59.53 52.11 6.27
N ARG A 8 58.56 52.58 7.06
CA ARG A 8 58.59 52.80 8.53
C ARG A 8 57.54 51.83 9.11
N GLY A 9 57.74 51.04 10.15
CA GLY A 9 58.32 51.32 11.47
C GLY A 9 57.16 51.34 12.47
N THR A 10 56.90 50.22 13.17
CA THR A 10 55.88 50.07 14.23
C THR A 10 56.31 50.77 15.52
N PRO A 11 55.34 51.26 16.34
CA PRO A 11 55.35 50.84 17.75
C PRO A 11 53.98 50.76 18.48
N ALA A 12 53.96 49.85 19.47
CA ALA A 12 53.27 49.73 20.77
C ALA A 12 51.86 50.33 21.08
N LEU A 13 51.12 49.57 21.90
CA LEU A 13 49.79 49.83 22.48
C LEU A 13 49.79 50.95 23.55
N PRO A 14 48.67 51.71 23.75
CA PRO A 14 48.57 52.76 24.77
C PRO A 14 47.98 52.33 26.13
N ASP A 15 48.24 53.21 27.11
CA ASP A 15 48.20 53.14 28.58
C ASP A 15 46.79 53.20 29.24
N PRO A 16 46.50 52.46 30.34
CA PRO A 16 45.20 52.45 31.03
C PRO A 16 44.74 53.72 31.77
N SER A 17 45.46 54.84 31.75
CA SER A 17 45.18 56.00 32.63
C SER A 17 44.22 57.07 32.09
N GLU A 18 43.66 56.95 30.89
CA GLU A 18 42.69 57.94 30.34
C GLU A 18 41.22 57.67 30.70
N LEU A 19 40.93 56.68 31.55
CA LEU A 19 39.62 56.46 32.14
C LEU A 19 39.55 57.14 33.53
N ARG A 20 39.10 58.41 33.60
CA ARG A 20 38.28 59.01 34.69
C ARG A 20 38.32 60.56 34.73
N SER A 21 37.22 61.21 34.30
CA SER A 21 36.65 62.43 34.95
C SER A 21 35.34 62.92 34.28
N ALA A 22 34.19 62.61 34.92
CA ALA A 22 32.89 63.32 35.15
C ALA A 22 32.41 64.51 34.25
N PRO A 23 31.07 64.81 34.11
CA PRO A 23 30.04 64.74 35.18
C PRO A 23 28.66 64.15 34.81
N SER A 24 27.88 63.84 35.86
CA SER A 24 26.49 63.36 35.80
C SER A 24 25.52 64.49 35.48
N ASP A 25 24.71 64.32 34.43
CA ASP A 25 23.48 65.08 34.25
C ASP A 25 22.28 64.15 34.47
N LYS A 26 21.53 64.46 35.53
CA LYS A 26 20.22 63.89 35.83
C LYS A 26 19.20 64.60 34.95
N ASN A 27 18.86 64.00 33.81
CA ASN A 27 17.57 64.19 33.13
C ASN A 27 17.23 62.89 32.39
N PRO A 28 16.03 62.30 32.58
CA PRO A 28 15.62 61.13 31.82
C PRO A 28 15.45 61.53 30.34
N PRO A 29 15.92 60.73 29.37
CA PRO A 29 15.64 60.99 27.96
C PRO A 29 14.13 60.81 27.72
N PRO A 30 13.52 61.60 26.81
CA PRO A 30 12.11 61.44 26.47
C PRO A 30 11.87 60.03 25.93
N GLU A 31 10.75 59.41 26.32
CA GLU A 31 10.23 58.15 25.76
C GLU A 31 10.19 58.23 24.23
N GLY A 32 11.22 57.69 23.61
CA GLY A 32 11.37 57.62 22.16
C GLY A 32 11.78 56.21 21.80
N ASP A 33 10.86 55.51 21.14
CA ASP A 33 10.97 54.19 20.51
C ASP A 33 12.36 53.55 20.56
N SER A 34 12.49 52.53 21.41
CA SER A 34 13.53 51.52 21.24
C SER A 34 13.47 51.00 19.80
N PRO A 35 14.59 50.89 19.07
CA PRO A 35 14.56 50.44 17.70
C PRO A 35 14.12 48.99 17.67
N VAL A 36 12.84 48.77 17.37
CA VAL A 36 12.33 47.45 17.00
C VAL A 36 13.18 46.98 15.84
N SER A 37 14.03 46.00 16.07
CA SER A 37 14.80 45.34 15.03
C SER A 37 13.80 44.79 14.00
N VAL A 38 13.65 45.50 12.88
CA VAL A 38 12.83 45.04 11.75
C VAL A 38 13.52 43.82 11.16
N ASN A 39 13.10 42.65 11.61
CA ASN A 39 13.64 41.38 11.14
C ASN A 39 13.24 41.19 9.67
N ARG A 40 14.23 41.03 8.78
CA ARG A 40 14.00 40.86 7.34
C ARG A 40 13.20 39.56 7.09
N GLY A 41 11.91 39.68 6.77
CA GLY A 41 11.16 38.72 5.94
C GLY A 41 10.71 37.38 6.56
N PHE A 42 10.69 37.19 7.88
CA PHE A 42 10.12 36.00 8.53
C PHE A 42 8.59 36.13 8.70
N ARG A 43 7.83 35.06 8.41
CA ARG A 43 6.35 35.02 8.49
C ARG A 43 5.89 33.96 9.51
N PRO A 44 5.80 34.31 10.81
CA PRO A 44 5.40 33.35 11.86
C PRO A 44 3.99 32.79 11.64
N ASP A 45 3.10 33.56 11.01
CA ASP A 45 1.75 33.15 10.65
C ASP A 45 1.73 32.00 9.63
N VAL A 46 2.69 31.97 8.69
CA VAL A 46 2.82 30.86 7.74
C VAL A 46 3.33 29.59 8.42
N GLU A 47 4.30 29.70 9.34
CA GLU A 47 4.71 28.54 10.14
C GLU A 47 3.57 28.07 11.04
N GLY A 48 2.76 29.00 11.56
CA GLY A 48 1.51 28.74 12.27
C GLY A 48 0.54 27.84 11.51
N LEU A 49 0.24 28.21 10.26
CA LEU A 49 -0.61 27.43 9.37
C LEU A 49 -0.05 26.05 9.09
N ARG A 50 1.27 25.94 8.85
CA ARG A 50 1.94 24.65 8.63
C ARG A 50 1.82 23.73 9.85
N ALA A 51 1.91 24.28 11.05
CA ALA A 51 1.73 23.52 12.28
C ALA A 51 0.31 23.00 12.43
N LEU A 52 -0.69 23.86 12.21
CA LEU A 52 -2.10 23.47 12.27
C LEU A 52 -2.41 22.35 11.25
N ALA A 53 -1.95 22.53 10.02
CA ALA A 53 -2.16 21.57 8.93
C ALA A 53 -1.51 20.21 9.20
N VAL A 54 -0.23 20.16 9.59
CA VAL A 54 0.44 18.86 9.84
C VAL A 54 -0.16 18.14 11.04
N VAL A 55 -0.52 18.86 12.09
CA VAL A 55 -1.14 18.24 13.27
C VAL A 55 -2.49 17.66 12.90
N ALA A 56 -3.33 18.37 12.13
CA ALA A 56 -4.61 17.84 11.67
C ALA A 56 -4.45 16.55 10.86
N VAL A 57 -3.51 16.51 9.91
CA VAL A 57 -3.21 15.31 9.11
C VAL A 57 -2.74 14.14 9.98
N ILE A 58 -1.86 14.39 10.95
CA ILE A 58 -1.33 13.33 11.83
C ILE A 58 -2.43 12.74 12.71
N VAL A 59 -3.27 13.61 13.30
CA VAL A 59 -4.34 13.17 14.19
C VAL A 59 -5.41 12.40 13.40
N ASP A 60 -5.75 12.86 12.19
CA ASP A 60 -6.65 12.14 11.27
C ASP A 60 -6.11 10.76 10.90
N HIS A 61 -4.87 10.65 10.41
CA HIS A 61 -4.30 9.34 10.06
C HIS A 61 -4.09 8.39 11.26
N LEU A 62 -3.98 8.92 12.48
CA LEU A 62 -3.74 8.10 13.66
C LEU A 62 -5.04 7.69 14.36
N PHE A 63 -6.04 8.58 14.39
CA PHE A 63 -7.26 8.40 15.19
C PHE A 63 -8.54 8.39 14.36
N ASP A 64 -8.44 8.54 13.04
CA ASP A 64 -9.57 8.74 12.11
C ASP A 64 -10.46 9.93 12.52
N TRP A 65 -9.86 10.90 13.23
CA TRP A 65 -10.56 12.06 13.74
C TRP A 65 -9.63 13.28 13.87
N PRO A 66 -10.07 14.50 13.50
CA PRO A 66 -11.33 14.78 12.84
C PRO A 66 -11.28 14.28 11.38
N SER A 67 -12.40 13.80 10.84
CA SER A 67 -12.48 13.07 9.56
C SER A 67 -11.99 13.84 8.32
N GLY A 68 -11.84 15.16 8.45
CA GLY A 68 -11.31 16.05 7.43
C GLY A 68 -9.87 16.48 7.70
N GLY A 69 -9.15 15.90 8.65
CA GLY A 69 -7.78 16.35 8.94
C GLY A 69 -6.84 16.18 7.75
N PHE A 70 -7.12 15.25 6.83
CA PHE A 70 -6.43 15.11 5.54
C PHE A 70 -6.43 16.41 4.70
N VAL A 71 -7.42 17.29 4.84
CA VAL A 71 -7.45 18.57 4.08
C VAL A 71 -6.38 19.58 4.55
N GLY A 72 -5.62 19.24 5.60
CA GLY A 72 -4.38 19.95 5.92
C GLY A 72 -3.37 19.94 4.76
N VAL A 73 -3.43 18.95 3.86
CA VAL A 73 -2.61 18.93 2.64
C VAL A 73 -2.95 20.10 1.70
N ASP A 74 -4.24 20.43 1.53
CA ASP A 74 -4.70 21.55 0.70
C ASP A 74 -4.19 22.89 1.26
N VAL A 75 -4.12 23.02 2.60
CA VAL A 75 -3.48 24.16 3.27
C VAL A 75 -2.00 24.27 2.88
N PHE A 76 -1.27 23.14 2.84
CA PHE A 76 0.12 23.11 2.37
C PHE A 76 0.24 23.53 0.90
N PHE A 77 -0.62 23.05 0.01
CA PHE A 77 -0.60 23.42 -1.41
C PHE A 77 -0.73 24.94 -1.61
N VAL A 78 -1.63 25.61 -0.90
CA VAL A 78 -1.78 27.07 -0.97
C VAL A 78 -0.52 27.78 -0.44
N ILE A 79 0.04 27.33 0.68
CA ILE A 79 1.29 27.89 1.25
C ILE A 79 2.45 27.73 0.26
N SER A 80 2.57 26.54 -0.34
CA SER A 80 3.58 26.15 -1.31
C SER A 80 3.56 27.04 -2.54
N GLY A 81 2.37 27.25 -3.13
CA GLY A 81 2.17 28.18 -4.25
C GLY A 81 2.55 29.63 -3.92
N PHE A 82 2.17 30.11 -2.73
CA PHE A 82 2.49 31.45 -2.25
C PHE A 82 4.00 31.67 -2.09
N LEU A 83 4.69 30.74 -1.41
CA LEU A 83 6.12 30.87 -1.11
C LEU A 83 6.98 30.77 -2.37
N ILE A 84 6.73 29.77 -3.22
CA ILE A 84 7.55 29.56 -4.43
C ILE A 84 7.36 30.69 -5.43
N THR A 85 6.12 31.13 -5.66
CA THR A 85 5.85 32.26 -6.55
C THR A 85 6.46 33.55 -6.01
N GLY A 86 6.33 33.81 -4.70
CA GLY A 86 6.94 34.97 -4.06
C GLY A 86 8.47 34.98 -4.16
N LEU A 87 9.13 33.82 -4.07
CA LEU A 87 10.57 33.69 -4.26
C LEU A 87 10.99 34.04 -5.70
N LEU A 88 10.29 33.50 -6.71
CA LEU A 88 10.58 33.77 -8.13
C LEU A 88 10.38 35.25 -8.48
N LEU A 89 9.28 35.85 -8.01
CA LEU A 89 8.99 37.26 -8.26
C LEU A 89 10.04 38.17 -7.63
N LYS A 90 10.43 37.92 -6.37
CA LYS A 90 11.49 38.68 -5.68
C LYS A 90 12.85 38.50 -6.35
N GLU A 91 13.18 37.29 -6.81
CA GLU A 91 14.42 37.03 -7.55
C GLU A 91 14.46 37.83 -8.84
N TYR A 92 13.36 37.80 -9.61
CA TYR A 92 13.24 38.56 -10.85
C TYR A 92 13.24 40.07 -10.62
N GLU A 93 12.60 40.56 -9.56
CA GLU A 93 12.64 41.98 -9.20
C GLU A 93 14.07 42.45 -8.93
N ARG A 94 14.86 41.62 -8.23
CA ARG A 94 16.24 41.91 -7.86
C ARG A 94 17.23 41.77 -9.01
N THR A 95 17.11 40.72 -9.82
CA THR A 95 18.15 40.31 -10.80
C THR A 95 17.74 40.51 -12.25
N LYS A 96 16.44 40.75 -12.52
CA LYS A 96 15.83 40.82 -13.87
C LYS A 96 15.97 39.54 -14.69
N THR A 97 16.39 38.45 -14.07
CA THR A 97 16.47 37.09 -14.62
C THR A 97 15.90 36.10 -13.61
N ILE A 98 15.73 34.84 -14.02
CA ILE A 98 15.36 33.74 -13.12
C ILE A 98 16.43 32.66 -13.31
N SER A 99 17.11 32.28 -12.24
CA SER A 99 18.11 31.21 -12.27
C SER A 99 17.44 29.87 -11.95
N PHE A 100 17.14 29.09 -13.00
CA PHE A 100 16.58 27.74 -12.84
C PHE A 100 17.48 26.83 -11.99
N LEU A 101 18.79 26.88 -12.25
CA LEU A 101 19.75 26.05 -11.54
C LEU A 101 19.77 26.37 -10.04
N ASP A 102 19.81 27.66 -9.67
CA ASP A 102 19.83 28.04 -8.26
C ASP A 102 18.48 27.79 -7.58
N PHE A 103 17.37 27.89 -8.33
CA PHE A 103 16.05 27.53 -7.84
C PHE A 103 15.99 26.04 -7.46
N TYR A 104 16.32 25.14 -8.39
CA TYR A 104 16.27 23.70 -8.14
C TYR A 104 17.29 23.25 -7.10
N LYS A 105 18.49 23.83 -7.07
CA LYS A 105 19.48 23.55 -6.01
C LYS A 105 18.93 23.84 -4.61
N ARG A 106 18.22 24.95 -4.43
CA ARG A 106 17.61 25.29 -3.13
C ARG A 106 16.49 24.31 -2.77
N ARG A 107 15.70 23.88 -3.75
CA ARG A 107 14.62 22.91 -3.54
C ARG A 107 15.16 21.53 -3.17
N VAL A 108 16.14 21.03 -3.91
CA VAL A 108 16.85 19.76 -3.63
C VAL A 108 17.46 19.77 -2.23
N ARG A 109 18.17 20.84 -1.83
CA ARG A 109 18.74 20.95 -0.46
C ARG A 109 17.70 20.89 0.65
N ARG A 110 16.47 21.31 0.36
CA ARG A 110 15.40 21.39 1.35
C ARG A 110 14.65 20.07 1.50
N ILE A 111 14.47 19.30 0.43
CA ILE A 111 13.52 18.18 0.38
C ILE A 111 14.21 16.83 0.31
N MET A 112 15.10 16.66 -0.66
CA MET A 112 15.66 15.36 -1.00
C MET A 112 16.33 14.66 0.20
N PRO A 113 17.10 15.32 1.08
CA PRO A 113 17.78 14.62 2.17
C PRO A 113 16.83 13.93 3.14
N ALA A 114 15.80 14.63 3.63
CA ALA A 114 14.86 14.06 4.61
C ALA A 114 13.89 13.09 3.93
N ALA A 115 13.44 13.40 2.72
CA ALA A 115 12.58 12.51 1.94
C ALA A 115 13.27 11.16 1.65
N LEU A 116 14.48 11.18 1.10
CA LEU A 116 15.22 9.95 0.80
C LEU A 116 15.58 9.16 2.06
N LEU A 117 15.91 9.84 3.17
CA LEU A 117 16.15 9.18 4.46
C LEU A 117 14.95 8.33 4.88
N VAL A 118 13.76 8.93 4.87
CA VAL A 118 12.52 8.24 5.28
C VAL A 118 12.21 7.11 4.31
N LEU A 119 12.35 7.32 2.99
CA LEU A 119 12.14 6.28 1.98
C LEU A 119 13.04 5.07 2.21
N VAL A 120 14.35 5.29 2.41
CA VAL A 120 15.32 4.23 2.64
C VAL A 120 15.06 3.48 3.94
N VAL A 121 14.89 4.21 5.05
CA VAL A 121 14.68 3.60 6.37
C VAL A 121 13.36 2.82 6.40
N THR A 122 12.28 3.40 5.89
CA THR A 122 10.96 2.74 5.86
C THR A 122 10.98 1.50 4.98
N THR A 123 11.65 1.55 3.82
CA THR A 123 11.77 0.38 2.94
C THR A 123 12.52 -0.74 3.65
N ALA A 124 13.64 -0.41 4.29
CA ALA A 124 14.40 -1.35 5.09
C ALA A 124 13.56 -1.99 6.20
N VAL A 125 12.81 -1.20 6.98
CA VAL A 125 11.94 -1.71 8.05
C VAL A 125 10.79 -2.53 7.47
N SER A 126 10.26 -2.20 6.29
CA SER A 126 9.21 -2.97 5.62
C SER A 126 9.67 -4.40 5.33
N PHE A 127 10.92 -4.62 4.91
CA PHE A 127 11.50 -5.97 4.75
C PHE A 127 11.75 -6.71 6.06
N LEU A 128 11.80 -6.01 7.20
CA LEU A 128 11.93 -6.63 8.51
C LEU A 128 10.58 -7.00 9.14
N VAL A 129 9.50 -6.35 8.71
CA VAL A 129 8.20 -6.39 9.37
C VAL A 129 7.13 -7.05 8.52
N PHE A 130 7.01 -6.67 7.25
CA PHE A 130 6.00 -7.21 6.36
C PHE A 130 6.41 -8.56 5.76
N ASN A 131 5.43 -9.29 5.23
CA ASN A 131 5.72 -10.39 4.31
C ASN A 131 6.47 -9.86 3.08
N VAL A 132 7.22 -10.75 2.42
CA VAL A 132 8.13 -10.39 1.33
C VAL A 132 7.44 -9.70 0.15
N ILE A 133 6.22 -10.13 -0.18
CA ILE A 133 5.45 -9.57 -1.30
C ILE A 133 5.06 -8.11 -1.00
N ARG A 134 4.51 -7.86 0.20
CA ARG A 134 4.16 -6.51 0.64
C ARG A 134 5.41 -5.62 0.80
N ALA A 135 6.53 -6.17 1.25
CA ALA A 135 7.79 -5.43 1.34
C ALA A 135 8.32 -5.03 -0.05
N GLN A 136 8.26 -5.94 -1.04
CA GLN A 136 8.62 -5.64 -2.43
C GLN A 136 7.68 -4.61 -3.07
N ALA A 137 6.37 -4.72 -2.84
CA ALA A 137 5.42 -3.69 -3.27
C ALA A 137 5.75 -2.32 -2.66
N SER A 138 6.08 -2.28 -1.36
CA SER A 138 6.50 -1.06 -0.66
C SER A 138 7.79 -0.47 -1.25
N LEU A 139 8.77 -1.31 -1.65
CA LEU A 139 9.98 -0.85 -2.35
C LEU A 139 9.63 -0.14 -3.66
N TRP A 140 8.72 -0.70 -4.47
CA TRP A 140 8.30 -0.07 -5.71
C TRP A 140 7.60 1.27 -5.46
N ASP A 141 6.72 1.34 -4.47
CA ASP A 141 6.09 2.61 -4.06
C ASP A 141 7.12 3.66 -3.61
N ALA A 142 8.20 3.22 -2.95
CA ALA A 142 9.31 4.09 -2.58
C ALA A 142 10.06 4.63 -3.80
N VAL A 143 10.26 3.82 -4.85
CA VAL A 143 10.87 4.25 -6.12
C VAL A 143 10.02 5.32 -6.79
N TRP A 144 8.72 5.07 -6.95
CA TRP A 144 7.79 6.07 -7.51
C TRP A 144 7.76 7.37 -6.69
N SER A 145 7.85 7.24 -5.37
CA SER A 145 7.90 8.38 -4.45
C SER A 145 9.21 9.18 -4.55
N ALA A 146 10.35 8.49 -4.71
CA ALA A 146 11.66 9.13 -4.93
C ALA A 146 11.74 9.90 -6.25
N LEU A 147 10.99 9.45 -7.26
CA LEU A 147 10.85 10.10 -8.56
C LEU A 147 9.78 11.20 -8.59
N PHE A 148 9.09 11.46 -7.47
CA PHE A 148 8.00 12.43 -7.35
C PHE A 148 6.85 12.19 -8.36
N VAL A 149 6.51 10.92 -8.58
CA VAL A 149 5.42 10.47 -9.46
C VAL A 149 4.50 9.45 -8.79
N SER A 150 4.60 9.28 -7.46
CA SER A 150 3.78 8.30 -6.73
C SER A 150 2.28 8.58 -6.78
N ASN A 151 1.89 9.84 -6.97
CA ASN A 151 0.48 10.18 -7.16
C ASN A 151 -0.14 9.52 -8.41
N TRP A 152 0.62 9.44 -9.52
CA TRP A 152 0.17 8.77 -10.73
C TRP A 152 0.21 7.25 -10.61
N HIS A 153 1.21 6.72 -9.90
CA HIS A 153 1.28 5.30 -9.55
C HIS A 153 0.04 4.85 -8.79
N PHE A 154 -0.29 5.51 -7.67
CA PHE A 154 -1.48 5.17 -6.86
C PHE A 154 -2.79 5.38 -7.63
N ALA A 155 -2.89 6.42 -8.46
CA ALA A 155 -4.05 6.62 -9.33
C ALA A 155 -4.22 5.48 -10.35
N SER A 156 -3.12 5.02 -10.96
CA SER A 156 -3.14 3.93 -11.95
C SER A 156 -3.40 2.55 -11.33
N ALA A 157 -2.95 2.35 -10.09
CA ALA A 157 -3.21 1.16 -9.30
C ALA A 157 -4.65 1.09 -8.77
N GLY A 158 -5.50 2.10 -9.06
CA GLY A 158 -6.88 2.15 -8.57
C GLY A 158 -6.98 2.30 -7.05
N THR A 159 -5.94 2.81 -6.39
CA THR A 159 -5.94 3.00 -4.93
C THR A 159 -7.06 3.96 -4.56
N ASP A 160 -7.99 3.50 -3.73
CA ASP A 160 -8.91 4.39 -3.04
C ASP A 160 -8.23 4.90 -1.76
N TYR A 161 -8.14 6.22 -1.64
CA TYR A 161 -7.52 6.86 -0.48
C TYR A 161 -8.35 6.66 0.79
N PHE A 162 -9.67 6.66 0.66
CA PHE A 162 -10.62 6.64 1.77
C PHE A 162 -11.11 5.23 2.13
N ALA A 163 -10.93 4.25 1.24
CA ALA A 163 -11.21 2.86 1.54
C ALA A 163 -10.06 2.21 2.32
N SER A 164 -10.41 1.33 3.25
CA SER A 164 -9.47 0.53 4.06
C SER A 164 -9.25 -0.88 3.49
N ASP A 165 -9.61 -1.11 2.23
CA ASP A 165 -9.54 -2.44 1.63
C ASP A 165 -8.09 -2.79 1.24
N GLY A 166 -7.56 -3.83 1.89
CA GLY A 166 -6.24 -4.39 1.60
C GLY A 166 -5.05 -3.67 2.24
N PRO A 167 -3.82 -4.16 1.98
CA PRO A 167 -2.61 -3.63 2.62
C PRO A 167 -2.28 -2.19 2.19
N ILE A 168 -2.33 -1.26 3.14
CA ILE A 168 -1.94 0.14 2.90
C ILE A 168 -0.42 0.26 2.77
N SER A 169 0.04 0.96 1.72
CA SER A 169 1.45 1.29 1.49
C SER A 169 1.95 2.30 2.52
N PRO A 170 3.12 2.09 3.17
CA PRO A 170 3.69 3.06 4.10
C PRO A 170 4.13 4.37 3.40
N PHE A 171 4.20 4.38 2.07
CA PHE A 171 4.60 5.54 1.27
C PHE A 171 3.43 6.32 0.67
N ARG A 172 2.17 5.91 0.92
CA ARG A 172 0.98 6.51 0.29
C ARG A 172 1.00 8.04 0.36
N HIS A 173 1.27 8.61 1.54
CA HIS A 173 1.31 10.06 1.77
C HIS A 173 2.30 10.87 0.88
N TYR A 174 3.30 10.24 0.22
CA TYR A 174 4.19 10.93 -0.71
C TYR A 174 3.49 11.45 -1.98
N TRP A 175 2.24 11.03 -2.23
CA TRP A 175 1.46 11.52 -3.37
C TRP A 175 1.38 13.06 -3.40
N SER A 176 1.17 13.69 -2.24
CA SER A 176 1.00 15.14 -2.15
C SER A 176 2.31 15.87 -2.45
N LEU A 177 3.42 15.34 -1.94
CA LEU A 177 4.76 15.82 -2.21
C LEU A 177 5.10 15.71 -3.70
N SER A 178 4.67 14.63 -4.35
CA SER A 178 4.82 14.45 -5.80
C SER A 178 4.09 15.55 -6.59
N VAL A 179 2.84 15.85 -6.23
CA VAL A 179 2.07 16.95 -6.85
C VAL A 179 2.77 18.30 -6.67
N GLU A 180 3.27 18.57 -5.46
CA GLU A 180 4.03 19.80 -5.21
C GLU A 180 5.30 19.92 -6.06
N GLU A 181 6.13 18.87 -6.10
CA GLU A 181 7.40 18.90 -6.84
C GLU A 181 7.18 18.98 -8.36
N GLN A 182 6.13 18.35 -8.89
CA GLN A 182 5.71 18.53 -10.28
C GLN A 182 5.34 19.99 -10.58
N PHE A 183 4.62 20.65 -9.67
CA PHE A 183 4.33 22.07 -9.80
C PHE A 183 5.62 22.90 -9.81
N TYR A 184 6.59 22.64 -8.92
CA TYR A 184 7.84 23.41 -8.89
C TYR A 184 8.76 23.15 -10.07
N LEU A 185 8.65 22.01 -10.74
CA LEU A 185 9.36 21.72 -11.97
C LEU A 185 8.84 22.58 -13.14
N VAL A 186 7.53 22.80 -13.20
CA VAL A 186 6.90 23.54 -14.31
C VAL A 186 6.88 25.06 -14.04
N TRP A 187 6.67 25.46 -12.78
CA TRP A 187 6.34 26.84 -12.42
C TRP A 187 7.39 27.90 -12.79
N PRO A 188 8.70 27.72 -12.52
CA PRO A 188 9.72 28.69 -12.90
C PRO A 188 9.76 28.93 -14.42
N VAL A 189 9.56 27.86 -15.21
CA VAL A 189 9.59 27.91 -16.67
C VAL A 189 8.40 28.71 -17.17
N LEU A 190 7.21 28.44 -16.64
CA LEU A 190 6.00 29.18 -16.97
C LEU A 190 6.15 30.67 -16.69
N ILE A 191 6.60 31.05 -15.49
CA ILE A 191 6.79 32.45 -15.09
C ILE A 191 7.83 33.14 -16.00
N PHE A 192 8.93 32.44 -16.31
CA PHE A 192 9.96 32.95 -17.21
C PHE A 192 9.41 33.21 -18.63
N LEU A 193 8.62 32.29 -19.18
CA LEU A 193 8.01 32.44 -20.50
C LEU A 193 7.03 33.61 -20.53
N VAL A 194 6.14 33.72 -19.55
CA VAL A 194 5.16 34.83 -19.47
C VAL A 194 5.89 36.18 -19.43
N ILE A 195 6.93 36.30 -18.61
CA ILE A 195 7.75 37.52 -18.53
C ILE A 195 8.42 37.82 -19.88
N THR A 196 8.97 36.81 -20.55
CA THR A 196 9.70 36.96 -21.81
C THR A 196 8.78 37.39 -22.95
N PHE A 197 7.58 36.82 -23.06
CA PHE A 197 6.59 37.22 -24.05
C PHE A 197 6.01 38.62 -23.77
N ALA A 198 5.71 38.92 -22.50
CA ALA A 198 5.22 40.24 -22.12
C ALA A 198 6.25 41.35 -22.42
N ARG A 199 7.55 41.06 -22.33
CA ARG A 199 8.65 42.00 -22.67
C ARG A 199 8.56 42.52 -24.10
N ARG A 200 8.13 41.71 -25.07
CA ARG A 200 8.04 42.11 -26.49
C ARG A 200 7.06 43.28 -26.73
N ARG A 201 6.14 43.52 -25.79
CA ARG A 201 5.14 44.60 -25.85
C ARG A 201 5.34 45.67 -24.76
N THR A 202 6.53 45.78 -24.17
CA THR A 202 6.71 46.60 -22.95
C THR A 202 6.87 48.11 -23.18
N PRO A 203 6.12 48.96 -22.43
CA PRO A 203 6.36 50.40 -22.37
C PRO A 203 7.74 50.78 -21.78
N LYS A 204 8.28 51.94 -22.19
CA LYS A 204 9.51 52.52 -21.61
C LYS A 204 9.39 52.84 -20.11
N ASN A 205 8.18 53.18 -19.64
CA ASN A 205 7.91 53.51 -18.24
C ASN A 205 7.96 52.26 -17.32
N ARG A 206 8.81 52.31 -16.29
CA ARG A 206 9.03 51.21 -15.32
C ARG A 206 7.78 50.79 -14.57
N VAL A 207 6.92 51.73 -14.17
CA VAL A 207 5.68 51.44 -13.43
C VAL A 207 4.64 50.76 -14.33
N LYS A 208 4.47 51.27 -15.56
CA LYS A 208 3.57 50.64 -16.55
C LYS A 208 4.03 49.23 -16.91
N ARG A 209 5.35 49.02 -17.00
CA ARG A 209 5.96 47.71 -17.25
C ARG A 209 5.71 46.71 -16.12
N ALA A 210 5.93 47.11 -14.86
CA ALA A 210 5.66 46.25 -13.71
C ALA A 210 4.17 45.85 -13.66
N ARG A 211 3.26 46.82 -13.87
CA ARG A 211 1.81 46.55 -13.95
C ARG A 211 1.44 45.58 -15.08
N LEU A 212 2.07 45.71 -16.25
CA LEU A 212 1.83 44.78 -17.38
C LEU A 212 2.28 43.37 -17.02
N PHE A 213 3.46 43.19 -16.40
CA PHE A 213 3.93 41.86 -15.98
C PHE A 213 3.03 41.24 -14.91
N THR A 214 2.66 41.98 -13.86
CA THR A 214 1.73 41.48 -12.84
C THR A 214 0.39 41.08 -13.45
N ARG A 215 -0.14 41.87 -14.40
CA ARG A 215 -1.38 41.53 -15.11
C ARG A 215 -1.23 40.29 -16.00
N ALA A 216 -0.16 40.21 -16.78
CA ALA A 216 0.08 39.07 -17.66
C ALA A 216 0.21 37.76 -16.86
N ILE A 217 1.05 37.76 -15.83
CA ILE A 217 1.20 36.60 -14.93
C ILE A 217 -0.11 36.29 -14.23
N GLY A 218 -0.80 37.30 -13.67
CA GLY A 218 -2.08 37.12 -12.99
C GLY A 218 -3.17 36.53 -13.89
N ILE A 219 -3.27 36.97 -15.16
CA ILE A 219 -4.22 36.40 -16.13
C ILE A 219 -3.85 34.96 -16.46
N THR A 220 -2.57 34.66 -16.74
CA THR A 220 -2.13 33.30 -17.04
C THR A 220 -2.42 32.36 -15.86
N VAL A 221 -2.09 32.76 -14.63
CA VAL A 221 -2.38 31.96 -13.44
C VAL A 221 -3.89 31.82 -13.21
N GLY A 222 -4.66 32.89 -13.42
CA GLY A 222 -6.13 32.84 -13.34
C GLY A 222 -6.76 31.85 -14.33
N VAL A 223 -6.27 31.83 -15.58
CA VAL A 223 -6.72 30.85 -16.59
C VAL A 223 -6.38 29.42 -16.17
N LEU A 224 -5.18 29.18 -15.64
CA LEU A 224 -4.77 27.85 -15.17
C LEU A 224 -5.58 27.39 -13.96
N ILE A 225 -5.90 28.28 -13.02
CA ILE A 225 -6.78 28.00 -11.88
C ILE A 225 -8.16 27.58 -12.38
N VAL A 226 -8.76 28.35 -13.30
CA VAL A 226 -10.09 28.04 -13.84
C VAL A 226 -10.07 26.72 -14.62
N ALA A 227 -9.06 26.48 -15.45
CA ALA A 227 -8.92 25.23 -16.19
C ALA A 227 -8.77 24.03 -15.25
N SER A 228 -7.95 24.15 -14.20
CA SER A 228 -7.76 23.10 -13.20
C SER A 228 -9.01 22.88 -12.34
N LEU A 229 -9.78 23.92 -12.00
CA LEU A 229 -11.07 23.78 -11.32
C LEU A 229 -12.12 23.08 -12.20
N VAL A 230 -12.24 23.48 -13.47
CA VAL A 230 -13.17 22.85 -14.42
C VAL A 230 -12.81 21.38 -14.62
N TRP A 231 -11.52 21.09 -14.79
CA TRP A 231 -11.02 19.71 -14.86
C TRP A 231 -11.30 18.95 -13.56
N GLY A 232 -11.08 19.58 -12.40
CA GLY A 232 -11.35 19.01 -11.09
C GLY A 232 -12.81 18.63 -10.88
N PHE A 233 -13.76 19.49 -11.28
CA PHE A 233 -15.19 19.16 -11.24
C PHE A 233 -15.51 17.94 -12.11
N TYR A 234 -15.00 17.92 -13.35
CA TYR A 234 -15.22 16.81 -14.27
C TYR A 234 -14.62 15.50 -13.71
N GLU A 235 -13.35 15.52 -13.30
CA GLU A 235 -12.64 14.32 -12.85
C GLU A 235 -13.20 13.81 -11.51
N THR A 236 -13.59 14.69 -10.59
CA THR A 236 -14.23 14.29 -9.33
C THR A 236 -15.55 13.56 -9.60
N SER A 237 -16.33 14.00 -10.58
CA SER A 237 -17.58 13.32 -10.95
C SER A 237 -17.39 12.03 -11.74
N ALA A 238 -16.36 11.96 -12.60
CA ALA A 238 -16.19 10.83 -13.52
C ALA A 238 -15.29 9.73 -12.97
N ARG A 239 -14.27 10.10 -12.18
CA ARG A 239 -13.20 9.23 -11.67
C ARG A 239 -12.67 9.74 -10.32
N PRO A 240 -13.47 9.64 -9.23
CA PRO A 240 -13.14 10.27 -7.93
C PRO A 240 -11.81 9.82 -7.33
N THR A 241 -11.47 8.52 -7.43
CA THR A 241 -10.18 7.98 -6.93
C THR A 241 -8.98 8.60 -7.64
N VAL A 242 -9.07 8.78 -8.97
CA VAL A 242 -8.03 9.45 -9.78
C VAL A 242 -8.00 10.95 -9.47
N ALA A 243 -9.16 11.60 -9.34
CA ALA A 243 -9.27 13.03 -9.05
C ALA A 243 -8.54 13.40 -7.76
N TYR A 244 -8.58 12.52 -6.75
CA TYR A 244 -7.90 12.71 -5.48
C TYR A 244 -6.38 12.92 -5.66
N PHE A 245 -5.72 12.08 -6.45
CA PHE A 245 -4.27 12.09 -6.68
C PHE A 245 -3.81 12.96 -7.86
N SER A 246 -4.74 13.41 -8.71
CA SER A 246 -4.44 14.06 -9.99
C SER A 246 -3.83 15.45 -9.82
N THR A 247 -2.63 15.65 -10.37
CA THR A 247 -1.97 16.96 -10.42
C THR A 247 -2.84 18.01 -11.12
N PHE A 248 -3.61 17.60 -12.14
CA PHE A 248 -4.47 18.52 -12.91
C PHE A 248 -5.69 18.98 -12.11
N SER A 249 -6.25 18.10 -11.28
CA SER A 249 -7.40 18.42 -10.42
C SER A 249 -7.02 19.22 -9.17
N ARG A 250 -5.73 19.23 -8.81
CA ARG A 250 -5.18 19.88 -7.60
C ARG A 250 -4.41 21.18 -7.87
N ALA A 251 -3.95 21.41 -9.11
CA ALA A 251 -3.08 22.53 -9.45
C ALA A 251 -3.68 23.91 -9.10
N TRP A 252 -5.00 24.07 -9.12
CA TRP A 252 -5.67 25.32 -8.75
C TRP A 252 -5.40 25.73 -7.30
N GLU A 253 -5.21 24.79 -6.37
CA GLU A 253 -4.93 25.06 -4.96
C GLU A 253 -3.59 25.79 -4.80
N LEU A 254 -2.53 25.27 -5.44
CA LEU A 254 -1.22 25.94 -5.55
C LEU A 254 -1.33 27.25 -6.33
N GLY A 255 -2.18 27.28 -7.36
CA GLY A 255 -2.47 28.48 -8.15
C GLY A 255 -3.04 29.63 -7.31
N ILE A 256 -3.96 29.35 -6.38
CA ILE A 256 -4.52 30.37 -5.46
C ILE A 256 -3.41 30.97 -4.60
N GLY A 257 -2.53 30.14 -4.04
CA GLY A 257 -1.35 30.59 -3.33
C GLY A 257 -0.46 31.51 -4.19
N ALA A 258 -0.21 31.10 -5.44
CA ALA A 258 0.57 31.89 -6.38
C ALA A 258 -0.08 33.25 -6.70
N LEU A 259 -1.41 33.27 -6.84
CA LEU A 259 -2.19 34.49 -7.09
C LEU A 259 -2.02 35.49 -5.95
N LEU A 260 -2.04 35.04 -4.69
CA LEU A 260 -1.77 35.88 -3.53
C LEU A 260 -0.38 36.50 -3.58
N ALA A 261 0.64 35.74 -4.00
CA ALA A 261 1.99 36.25 -4.14
C ALA A 261 2.12 37.31 -5.24
N ILE A 262 1.46 37.09 -6.38
CA ILE A 262 1.44 38.03 -7.52
C ILE A 262 0.78 39.36 -7.13
N PHE A 263 -0.32 39.30 -6.38
CA PHE A 263 -1.07 40.48 -5.95
C PHE A 263 -0.69 40.98 -4.55
N ALA A 264 0.38 40.47 -3.95
CA ALA A 264 0.80 40.81 -2.58
C ALA A 264 0.94 42.32 -2.36
N ALA A 265 1.47 43.07 -3.33
CA ALA A 265 1.60 44.53 -3.22
C ALA A 265 0.25 45.26 -3.14
N ARG A 266 -0.81 44.72 -3.77
CA ARG A 266 -2.18 45.24 -3.68
C ARG A 266 -2.85 44.79 -2.39
N ILE A 267 -2.65 43.55 -1.98
CA ILE A 267 -3.21 43.03 -0.73
C ILE A 267 -2.58 43.76 0.48
N ALA A 268 -1.32 44.16 0.40
CA ALA A 268 -0.64 44.96 1.43
C ALA A 268 -1.28 46.34 1.68
N THR A 269 -2.14 46.84 0.78
CA THR A 269 -2.88 48.10 0.97
C THR A 269 -4.22 47.90 1.68
N LEU A 270 -4.58 46.67 2.08
CA LEU A 270 -5.79 46.43 2.86
C LEU A 270 -5.73 47.18 4.20
N PRO A 271 -6.85 47.77 4.66
CA PRO A 271 -6.93 48.45 5.95
C PRO A 271 -6.49 47.55 7.10
N ALA A 272 -5.73 48.09 8.04
CA ALA A 272 -5.21 47.33 9.19
C ALA A 272 -6.33 46.73 10.06
N SER A 273 -7.51 47.34 10.10
CA SER A 273 -8.69 46.87 10.84
C SER A 273 -9.32 45.61 10.25
N ILE A 274 -9.25 45.41 8.93
CA ILE A 274 -9.87 44.26 8.25
C ILE A 274 -8.98 43.03 8.33
N ARG A 275 -7.66 43.19 8.42
CA ARG A 275 -6.72 42.06 8.41
C ARG A 275 -6.98 41.03 9.51
N PRO A 276 -7.17 41.39 10.79
CA PRO A 276 -7.50 40.42 11.83
C PRO A 276 -8.79 39.65 11.52
N VAL A 277 -9.81 40.32 10.97
CA VAL A 277 -11.08 39.68 10.61
C VAL A 277 -10.85 38.61 9.55
N LEU A 278 -10.10 38.91 8.48
CA LEU A 278 -9.74 37.92 7.47
C LEU A 278 -8.95 36.74 8.08
N GLY A 279 -8.03 37.04 9.00
CA GLY A 279 -7.23 36.03 9.70
C GLY A 279 -8.09 35.07 10.53
N TYR A 280 -9.02 35.59 11.33
CA TYR A 280 -9.91 34.77 12.16
C TYR A 280 -10.98 34.04 11.36
N VAL A 281 -11.56 34.67 10.34
CA VAL A 281 -12.52 34.01 9.43
C VAL A 281 -11.83 32.86 8.68
N GLY A 282 -10.62 33.10 8.16
CA GLY A 282 -9.83 32.06 7.53
C GLY A 282 -9.44 30.94 8.50
N LEU A 283 -9.02 31.26 9.73
CA LEU A 283 -8.67 30.25 10.73
C LEU A 283 -9.89 29.40 11.11
N ALA A 284 -11.04 30.04 11.35
CA ALA A 284 -12.29 29.35 11.64
C ALA A 284 -12.71 28.45 10.46
N GLY A 285 -12.60 28.93 9.23
CA GLY A 285 -12.91 28.15 8.03
C GLY A 285 -12.01 26.92 7.86
N ILE A 286 -10.70 27.03 8.15
CA ILE A 286 -9.79 25.88 8.18
C ILE A 286 -10.22 24.89 9.26
N VAL A 287 -10.47 25.36 10.48
CA VAL A 287 -10.88 24.46 11.58
C VAL A 287 -12.19 23.77 11.24
N VAL A 288 -13.20 24.50 10.76
CA VAL A 288 -14.48 23.93 10.31
C VAL A 288 -14.25 22.88 9.23
N SER A 289 -13.38 23.14 8.26
CA SER A 289 -13.09 22.17 7.18
C SER A 289 -12.60 20.82 7.70
N PHE A 290 -11.84 20.80 8.80
CA PHE A 290 -11.39 19.54 9.40
C PHE A 290 -12.53 18.69 9.97
N PHE A 291 -13.65 19.28 10.37
CA PHE A 291 -14.77 18.57 10.99
C PHE A 291 -15.93 18.29 10.03
N VAL A 292 -16.07 19.07 8.96
CA VAL A 292 -17.23 18.97 8.05
C VAL A 292 -16.90 18.31 6.71
N ILE A 293 -15.62 18.25 6.32
CA ILE A 293 -15.21 17.55 5.11
C ILE A 293 -14.83 16.12 5.49
N ALA A 294 -15.61 15.15 5.04
CA ALA A 294 -15.32 13.73 5.25
C ALA A 294 -15.05 13.04 3.91
N GLY A 295 -14.53 11.81 3.96
CA GLY A 295 -14.14 11.03 2.78
C GLY A 295 -15.29 10.59 1.87
N ASP A 296 -16.54 10.73 2.32
CA ASP A 296 -17.76 10.45 1.56
C ASP A 296 -18.22 11.64 0.68
N LEU A 297 -17.60 12.82 0.85
CA LEU A 297 -17.90 13.99 0.04
C LEU A 297 -17.09 14.01 -1.26
N ALA A 298 -17.67 14.64 -2.29
CA ALA A 298 -16.98 14.87 -3.56
C ALA A 298 -15.69 15.69 -3.36
N PHE A 299 -14.53 15.10 -3.69
CA PHE A 299 -13.20 15.66 -3.47
C PHE A 299 -12.28 15.37 -4.66
N PRO A 300 -11.40 16.31 -5.09
CA PRO A 300 -11.10 17.64 -4.53
C PRO A 300 -12.23 18.66 -4.63
N VAL A 301 -12.98 18.69 -5.72
CA VAL A 301 -13.89 19.82 -6.02
C VAL A 301 -15.34 19.34 -5.92
N PRO A 302 -16.22 20.01 -5.13
CA PRO A 302 -16.07 21.36 -4.57
C PRO A 302 -15.46 21.43 -3.16
N SER A 303 -15.30 20.32 -2.44
CA SER A 303 -15.05 20.32 -1.00
C SER A 303 -13.77 21.08 -0.58
N ALA A 304 -12.67 20.95 -1.35
CA ALA A 304 -11.42 21.66 -1.08
C ALA A 304 -11.50 23.20 -1.25
N LEU A 305 -12.59 23.75 -1.82
CA LEU A 305 -12.78 25.21 -1.90
C LEU A 305 -12.75 25.87 -0.51
N LEU A 306 -13.35 25.24 0.49
CA LEU A 306 -13.40 25.77 1.85
C LEU A 306 -12.00 25.91 2.47
N PRO A 307 -11.17 24.86 2.61
CA PRO A 307 -9.83 24.98 3.18
C PRO A 307 -8.92 25.88 2.34
N VAL A 308 -9.04 25.88 1.01
CA VAL A 308 -8.19 26.69 0.11
C VAL A 308 -8.50 28.18 0.24
N VAL A 309 -9.77 28.58 0.17
CA VAL A 309 -10.16 29.99 0.34
C VAL A 309 -9.84 30.45 1.76
N SER A 310 -10.12 29.62 2.76
CA SER A 310 -9.83 29.93 4.16
C SER A 310 -8.33 30.15 4.39
N THR A 311 -7.48 29.30 3.82
CA THR A 311 -6.02 29.47 3.85
C THR A 311 -5.58 30.75 3.16
N ALA A 312 -6.19 31.08 2.01
CA ALA A 312 -5.90 32.31 1.29
C ALA A 312 -6.24 33.56 2.13
N LEU A 313 -7.34 33.55 2.88
CA LEU A 313 -7.72 34.64 3.80
C LEU A 313 -6.69 34.81 4.92
N VAL A 314 -6.23 33.72 5.54
CA VAL A 314 -5.19 33.79 6.58
C VAL A 314 -3.88 34.33 6.01
N ILE A 315 -3.41 33.82 4.87
CA ILE A 315 -2.18 34.31 4.24
C ILE A 315 -2.31 35.80 3.88
N ALA A 316 -3.44 36.23 3.31
CA ALA A 316 -3.71 37.62 2.95
C ALA A 316 -3.70 38.54 4.17
N SER A 317 -4.21 38.09 5.33
CA SER A 317 -4.21 38.87 6.57
C SER A 317 -2.80 39.27 7.04
N GLY A 318 -1.80 38.44 6.80
CA GLY A 318 -0.41 38.69 7.18
C GLY A 318 0.41 39.45 6.12
N ILE A 319 -0.15 39.71 4.93
CA ILE A 319 0.54 40.50 3.89
C ILE A 319 0.55 41.97 4.31
N GLY A 320 1.75 42.58 4.36
CA GLY A 320 1.94 43.96 4.81
C GLY A 320 2.13 44.12 6.32
N GLY A 321 2.35 43.02 7.05
CA GLY A 321 2.66 42.99 8.49
C GLY A 321 1.77 42.01 9.23
N VAL A 322 2.35 41.18 10.10
CA VAL A 322 1.60 40.21 10.90
C VAL A 322 0.92 40.93 12.07
N SER A 323 -0.40 40.80 12.16
CA SER A 323 -1.17 41.38 13.27
C SER A 323 -0.84 40.71 14.59
N LYS A 324 -0.67 41.49 15.67
CA LYS A 324 -0.55 40.96 17.04
C LYS A 324 -1.75 40.11 17.44
N ALA A 325 -2.92 40.35 16.82
CA ALA A 325 -4.13 39.58 17.06
C ALA A 325 -4.04 38.12 16.60
N MET A 326 -3.07 37.75 15.75
CA MET A 326 -2.85 36.36 15.31
C MET A 326 -1.96 35.56 16.29
N ALA A 327 -1.94 35.94 17.57
CA ALA A 327 -1.18 35.26 18.62
C ALA A 327 -1.37 33.73 18.67
N PRO A 328 -2.58 33.15 18.46
CA PRO A 328 -2.79 31.70 18.53
C PRO A 328 -1.89 30.90 17.58
N ILE A 329 -1.60 31.43 16.38
CA ILE A 329 -0.78 30.74 15.38
C ILE A 329 0.63 31.32 15.22
N THR A 330 0.98 32.38 15.95
CA THR A 330 2.28 33.06 15.84
C THR A 330 3.17 32.88 17.08
N ASN A 331 2.72 32.11 18.06
CA ASN A 331 3.49 31.84 19.27
C ASN A 331 4.71 30.93 18.98
N PRO A 332 5.72 30.90 19.88
CA PRO A 332 6.96 30.15 19.66
C PRO A 332 6.78 28.64 19.47
N VAL A 333 5.80 28.03 20.16
CA VAL A 333 5.53 26.58 20.09
C VAL A 333 4.98 26.23 18.73
N THR A 334 3.91 26.90 18.29
CA THR A 334 3.31 26.67 16.98
C THR A 334 4.32 26.96 15.87
N THR A 335 5.10 28.03 16.00
CA THR A 335 6.16 28.36 15.03
C THR A 335 7.22 27.24 14.95
N TYR A 336 7.58 26.63 16.07
CA TYR A 336 8.55 25.53 16.10
C TYR A 336 7.98 24.27 15.44
N ILE A 337 6.74 23.90 15.74
CA ILE A 337 6.04 22.79 15.06
C ILE A 337 5.95 23.05 13.55
N GLY A 338 5.65 24.29 13.15
CA GLY A 338 5.62 24.69 11.74
C GLY A 338 6.94 24.50 11.02
N ARG A 339 8.07 24.77 11.70
CA ARG A 339 9.41 24.48 11.17
C ARG A 339 9.65 22.98 11.01
N LEU A 340 9.19 22.18 11.97
CA LEU A 340 9.27 20.71 11.95
C LEU A 340 8.29 20.06 10.97
N SER A 341 7.32 20.80 10.42
CA SER A 341 6.16 20.23 9.73
C SER A 341 6.53 19.28 8.59
N PHE A 342 7.67 19.53 7.91
CA PHE A 342 8.11 18.67 6.82
C PHE A 342 8.58 17.31 7.34
N SER A 343 9.50 17.30 8.30
CA SER A 343 9.95 16.05 8.94
C SER A 343 8.79 15.32 9.65
N LEU A 344 7.85 16.02 10.28
CA LEU A 344 6.64 15.42 10.87
C LEU A 344 5.78 14.74 9.79
N TYR A 345 5.53 15.42 8.68
CA TYR A 345 4.76 14.89 7.56
C TYR A 345 5.42 13.64 6.93
N LEU A 346 6.74 13.57 6.85
CA LEU A 346 7.39 12.40 6.27
C LEU A 346 7.35 11.18 7.20
N TRP A 347 7.54 11.36 8.50
CA TRP A 347 7.67 10.23 9.44
C TRP A 347 6.36 9.69 9.96
N HIS A 348 5.29 10.50 10.05
CA HIS A 348 4.06 10.06 10.71
C HIS A 348 3.43 8.84 10.06
N PHE A 349 3.25 8.85 8.73
CA PHE A 349 2.47 7.82 8.04
C PHE A 349 3.20 6.47 8.00
N PRO A 350 4.50 6.39 7.66
CA PRO A 350 5.24 5.14 7.76
C PRO A 350 5.21 4.53 9.17
N VAL A 351 5.35 5.38 10.21
CA VAL A 351 5.31 4.93 11.61
C VAL A 351 3.95 4.34 11.95
N ILE A 352 2.85 4.99 11.56
CA ILE A 352 1.48 4.51 11.73
C ILE A 352 1.33 3.12 11.08
N ILE A 353 1.63 3.02 9.78
CA ILE A 353 1.41 1.78 9.02
C ILE A 353 2.31 0.62 9.50
N LEU A 354 3.56 0.88 9.85
CA LEU A 354 4.48 -0.14 10.33
C LEU A 354 4.12 -0.61 11.75
N LEU A 355 3.79 0.30 12.67
CA LEU A 355 3.45 -0.09 14.04
C LEU A 355 2.10 -0.80 14.14
N ASP A 356 1.12 -0.43 13.32
CA ASP A 356 -0.19 -1.10 13.29
C ASP A 356 -0.06 -2.58 12.89
N SER A 357 0.94 -2.90 12.07
CA SER A 357 1.21 -4.29 11.65
C SER A 357 1.86 -5.18 12.71
N VAL A 358 2.43 -4.61 13.78
CA VAL A 358 3.17 -5.36 14.82
C VAL A 358 2.61 -5.20 16.23
N ILE A 359 1.93 -4.09 16.53
CA ILE A 359 1.35 -3.82 17.85
C ILE A 359 -0.17 -4.01 17.80
N ARG A 360 -0.65 -5.11 18.40
CA ARG A 360 -2.10 -5.38 18.48
C ARG A 360 -2.82 -4.56 19.56
N ASP A 361 -2.12 -4.22 20.65
CA ASP A 361 -2.71 -3.39 21.73
C ASP A 361 -2.83 -1.94 21.27
N ARG A 362 -4.07 -1.44 21.18
CA ARG A 362 -4.37 -0.10 20.67
C ARG A 362 -3.75 1.02 21.51
N THR A 363 -3.68 0.87 22.84
CA THR A 363 -3.15 1.90 23.73
C THR A 363 -1.64 2.02 23.55
N VAL A 364 -0.94 0.88 23.52
CA VAL A 364 0.50 0.83 23.25
C VAL A 364 0.80 1.34 21.85
N TYR A 365 -0.01 0.97 20.86
CA TYR A 365 0.12 1.43 19.48
C TYR A 365 0.06 2.96 19.38
N TYR A 366 -0.98 3.61 19.90
CA TYR A 366 -1.12 5.07 19.83
C TYR A 366 0.03 5.79 20.54
N ALA A 367 0.41 5.34 21.74
CA ALA A 367 1.52 5.93 22.49
C ALA A 367 2.85 5.78 21.74
N ALA A 368 3.12 4.59 21.18
CA ALA A 368 4.32 4.31 20.39
C ALA A 368 4.36 5.14 19.10
N ALA A 369 3.24 5.25 18.37
CA ALA A 369 3.15 6.00 17.13
C ALA A 369 3.40 7.49 17.33
N ILE A 370 2.82 8.11 18.36
CA ILE A 370 3.07 9.51 18.72
C ILE A 370 4.54 9.69 19.11
N GLY A 371 5.04 8.85 20.02
CA GLY A 371 6.41 8.93 20.51
C GLY A 371 7.44 8.80 19.39
N ALA A 372 7.31 7.76 18.56
CA ALA A 372 8.20 7.50 17.43
C ALA A 372 8.14 8.61 16.38
N THR A 373 6.94 9.07 16.00
CA THR A 373 6.78 10.18 15.03
C THR A 373 7.49 11.44 15.52
N LEU A 374 7.28 11.84 16.78
CA LEU A 374 7.89 13.04 17.33
C LEU A 374 9.42 12.91 17.43
N VAL A 375 9.92 11.79 17.97
CA VAL A 375 11.36 11.56 18.12
C VAL A 375 12.06 11.52 16.76
N LEU A 376 11.54 10.76 15.81
CA LEU A 376 12.12 10.64 14.47
C LEU A 376 12.04 11.95 13.70
N ALA A 377 10.93 12.68 13.78
CA ALA A 377 10.80 13.97 13.11
C ALA A 377 11.75 15.03 13.69
N VAL A 378 11.87 15.12 15.02
CA VAL A 378 12.78 16.06 15.68
C VAL A 378 14.24 15.70 15.37
N ALA A 379 14.60 14.42 15.44
CA ALA A 379 15.94 13.95 15.10
C ALA A 379 16.27 14.21 13.63
N SER A 380 15.38 13.82 12.71
CA SER A 380 15.51 14.07 11.27
C SER A 380 15.68 15.56 10.96
N PHE A 381 14.90 16.41 11.60
CA PHE A 381 15.00 17.86 11.39
C PHE A 381 16.35 18.43 11.82
N HIS A 382 16.79 18.13 13.06
CA HIS A 382 18.00 18.74 13.61
C HIS A 382 19.30 18.09 13.12
N LEU A 383 19.26 16.81 12.74
CA LEU A 383 20.45 16.05 12.33
C LEU A 383 20.63 16.01 10.81
N VAL A 384 19.54 16.13 10.03
CA VAL A 384 19.58 15.95 8.57
C VAL A 384 19.02 17.18 7.85
N GLU A 385 17.75 17.54 8.08
CA GLU A 385 17.08 18.60 7.32
C GLU A 385 17.76 19.97 7.48
N ASP A 386 17.84 20.50 8.70
CA ASP A 386 18.34 21.85 8.96
C ASP A 386 19.86 21.99 8.72
N PRO A 387 20.73 21.03 9.09
CA PRO A 387 22.14 21.09 8.78
C PRO A 387 22.42 21.14 7.27
N ILE A 388 21.77 20.28 6.48
CA ILE A 388 21.98 20.24 5.03
C ILE A 388 21.38 21.48 4.37
N ARG A 389 20.20 21.93 4.82
CA ARG A 389 19.57 23.17 4.34
C ARG A 389 20.46 24.40 4.52
N ARG A 390 21.18 24.49 5.64
CA ARG A 390 22.10 25.61 5.94
C ARG A 390 23.50 25.43 5.35
N SER A 391 23.82 24.25 4.81
CA SER A 391 25.14 23.96 4.26
C SER A 391 25.39 24.66 2.91
N SER A 392 26.67 24.91 2.61
CA SER A 392 27.14 25.40 1.30
C SER A 392 27.52 24.26 0.34
N TRP A 393 27.15 23.01 0.65
CA TRP A 393 27.62 21.81 -0.06
C TRP A 393 27.39 21.82 -1.58
N LEU A 394 26.32 22.47 -2.05
CA LEU A 394 25.99 22.61 -3.48
C LEU A 394 26.28 24.03 -4.04
N ASP A 395 27.05 24.86 -3.31
CA ASP A 395 27.47 26.21 -3.72
C ASP A 395 28.98 26.25 -4.04
N PRO A 396 29.39 26.15 -5.33
CA PRO A 396 30.80 26.14 -5.74
C PRO A 396 31.58 27.38 -5.27
N LYS A 397 30.88 28.50 -5.09
CA LYS A 397 31.47 29.82 -4.77
C LYS A 397 31.85 30.00 -3.29
N LYS A 398 31.44 29.09 -2.40
CA LYS A 398 31.67 29.16 -0.95
C LYS A 398 32.40 27.94 -0.38
N ALA A 399 32.92 27.07 -1.24
CA ALA A 399 33.70 25.88 -0.85
C ALA A 399 35.07 26.22 -0.21
N GLY A 400 35.47 27.50 -0.21
CA GLY A 400 36.71 27.97 0.38
C GLY A 400 36.56 28.40 1.84
N ARG A 401 37.30 27.69 2.71
CA ARG A 401 37.70 28.02 4.10
C ARG A 401 36.64 27.82 5.21
N ARG A 402 36.85 26.71 5.95
CA ARG A 402 36.72 26.54 7.43
C ARG A 402 35.57 25.76 8.08
N SER A 403 34.63 25.10 7.38
CA SER A 403 33.68 24.17 8.07
C SER A 403 33.58 22.75 7.49
N SER A 404 34.38 22.40 6.47
CA SER A 404 34.14 21.17 5.71
C SER A 404 34.40 19.89 6.50
N ALA A 405 35.38 19.82 7.39
CA ALA A 405 35.75 18.55 8.03
C ALA A 405 34.73 18.06 9.07
N VAL A 406 34.20 18.97 9.91
CA VAL A 406 33.20 18.60 10.94
C VAL A 406 31.84 18.35 10.30
N GLN A 407 31.45 19.16 9.30
CA GLN A 407 30.22 18.95 8.55
C GLN A 407 30.28 17.67 7.71
N LEU A 408 31.39 17.41 7.02
CA LEU A 408 31.59 16.15 6.30
C LEU A 408 31.58 14.97 7.27
N ARG A 409 32.17 15.08 8.47
CA ARG A 409 32.12 14.02 9.50
C ARG A 409 30.70 13.77 10.02
N MET A 410 29.89 14.80 10.22
CA MET A 410 28.50 14.65 10.67
C MET A 410 27.60 14.12 9.56
N THR A 411 27.77 14.58 8.32
CA THR A 411 27.03 14.07 7.15
C THR A 411 27.47 12.65 6.80
N VAL A 412 28.77 12.34 6.88
CA VAL A 412 29.29 10.98 6.76
C VAL A 412 28.76 10.14 7.92
N ALA A 413 28.72 10.61 9.17
CA ALA A 413 28.12 9.85 10.26
C ALA A 413 26.63 9.60 10.04
N ALA A 414 25.86 10.58 9.57
CA ALA A 414 24.44 10.39 9.23
C ALA A 414 24.27 9.42 8.05
N LEU A 415 25.04 9.58 6.98
CA LEU A 415 25.07 8.68 5.83
C LEU A 415 25.62 7.30 6.18
N SER A 416 26.50 7.18 7.16
CA SER A 416 27.05 5.93 7.68
C SER A 416 26.05 5.26 8.60
N VAL A 417 25.25 5.99 9.37
CA VAL A 417 24.11 5.42 10.10
C VAL A 417 23.05 4.92 9.11
N VAL A 418 22.78 5.67 8.04
CA VAL A 418 21.90 5.21 6.95
C VAL A 418 22.52 4.03 6.21
N ALA A 419 23.81 4.07 5.89
CA ALA A 419 24.50 2.99 5.19
C ALA A 419 24.65 1.75 6.08
N VAL A 420 24.84 1.89 7.40
CA VAL A 420 24.87 0.78 8.35
C VAL A 420 23.46 0.26 8.63
N ALA A 421 22.43 1.11 8.58
CA ALA A 421 21.04 0.64 8.59
C ALA A 421 20.72 -0.14 7.30
N VAL A 422 21.11 0.38 6.13
CA VAL A 422 20.94 -0.27 4.82
C VAL A 422 21.76 -1.56 4.74
N VAL A 423 23.04 -1.53 5.10
CA VAL A 423 23.93 -2.70 5.10
C VAL A 423 23.55 -3.66 6.21
N GLY A 424 23.09 -3.20 7.37
CA GLY A 424 22.58 -4.06 8.44
C GLY A 424 21.29 -4.76 8.02
N VAL A 425 20.41 -4.08 7.28
CA VAL A 425 19.18 -4.68 6.73
C VAL A 425 19.50 -5.64 5.59
N VAL A 426 20.42 -5.29 4.69
CA VAL A 426 20.91 -6.18 3.63
C VAL A 426 21.66 -7.38 4.23
N ALA A 427 22.47 -7.18 5.27
CA ALA A 427 23.19 -8.25 5.94
C ALA A 427 22.25 -9.16 6.75
N VAL A 428 21.23 -8.63 7.41
CA VAL A 428 20.20 -9.46 8.08
C VAL A 428 19.35 -10.22 7.06
N ALA A 429 19.11 -9.64 5.88
CA ALA A 429 18.45 -10.32 4.77
C ALA A 429 19.32 -11.39 4.08
N VAL A 430 20.65 -11.26 4.14
CA VAL A 430 21.61 -12.18 3.49
C VAL A 430 22.16 -13.24 4.46
N VAL A 431 22.23 -12.98 5.77
CA VAL A 431 22.85 -13.86 6.78
C VAL A 431 21.89 -14.95 7.30
N ARG A 432 20.60 -14.91 6.96
CA ARG A 432 19.61 -15.89 7.46
C ARG A 432 19.36 -17.09 6.57
N ASP A 433 20.15 -17.26 5.51
CA ASP A 433 19.99 -18.38 4.57
C ASP A 433 21.16 -19.37 4.69
N GLU A 434 21.23 -20.09 5.80
CA GLU A 434 21.73 -21.48 5.83
C GLU A 434 21.11 -22.25 6.99
N PRO A 435 20.50 -23.41 6.70
CA PRO A 435 20.62 -24.54 7.60
C PRO A 435 21.26 -25.73 6.90
N THR A 436 22.44 -26.09 7.41
CA THR A 436 23.08 -27.39 7.25
C THR A 436 22.23 -28.49 7.90
N GLY A 437 22.17 -29.65 7.24
CA GLY A 437 21.22 -30.73 7.53
C GLY A 437 21.44 -31.53 8.81
N GLY A 438 20.46 -32.41 9.09
CA GLY A 438 20.57 -33.45 10.12
C GLY A 438 19.21 -34.01 10.55
N SER A 439 18.80 -35.12 9.93
CA SER A 439 17.67 -35.97 10.34
C SER A 439 17.96 -36.69 11.67
N GLN A 440 16.97 -36.82 12.57
CA GLN A 440 16.78 -37.99 13.47
C GLN A 440 15.31 -38.20 13.88
N LEU A 441 14.93 -39.49 13.93
CA LEU A 441 13.62 -40.12 14.17
C LEU A 441 13.24 -40.32 15.66
N ALA A 442 11.98 -40.76 15.87
CA ALA A 442 11.38 -41.54 16.99
C ALA A 442 10.52 -40.72 18.00
N THR A 443 9.34 -41.11 18.52
CA THR A 443 8.59 -42.40 18.58
C THR A 443 7.11 -42.17 18.99
N SER A 444 6.24 -43.16 18.73
CA SER A 444 4.75 -43.22 18.72
C SER A 444 4.00 -43.31 20.10
N PRO A 445 2.69 -43.70 20.22
CA PRO A 445 1.52 -42.81 20.31
C PRO A 445 0.51 -43.16 21.45
N THR A 446 -0.64 -42.45 21.58
CA THR A 446 -1.87 -43.00 22.21
C THR A 446 -3.15 -42.37 21.65
N ALA A 447 -4.17 -43.21 21.41
CA ALA A 447 -5.32 -43.01 20.51
C ALA A 447 -6.57 -42.33 21.13
N GLY A 448 -7.44 -41.79 20.26
CA GLY A 448 -8.80 -41.30 20.51
C GLY A 448 -9.88 -42.01 19.66
N PRO A 449 -11.19 -41.71 19.85
CA PRO A 449 -12.33 -42.57 19.47
C PRO A 449 -12.96 -42.28 18.08
N PRO A 450 -13.91 -43.12 17.60
CA PRO A 450 -14.13 -43.41 16.17
C PRO A 450 -15.34 -42.73 15.52
N GLY A 451 -15.32 -42.62 14.18
CA GLY A 451 -16.53 -42.35 13.38
C GLY A 451 -16.29 -41.86 11.94
N GLY A 452 -15.86 -42.75 11.05
CA GLY A 452 -15.71 -42.55 9.61
C GLY A 452 -14.69 -43.55 9.06
N THR A 453 -14.94 -44.16 7.89
CA THR A 453 -13.99 -45.08 7.25
C THR A 453 -12.77 -44.28 6.77
N GLU A 454 -11.83 -44.03 7.67
CA GLU A 454 -10.48 -43.62 7.32
C GLU A 454 -9.87 -44.72 6.45
N SER A 455 -9.48 -44.38 5.23
CA SER A 455 -8.67 -45.27 4.39
C SER A 455 -7.36 -45.52 5.13
N THR A 456 -7.24 -46.65 5.81
CA THR A 456 -6.12 -47.06 6.66
C THR A 456 -4.91 -47.52 5.83
N GLY A 457 -4.55 -46.72 4.83
CA GLY A 457 -3.36 -46.91 3.99
C GLY A 457 -2.11 -46.38 4.69
N GLN A 458 -0.97 -47.02 4.42
CA GLN A 458 0.34 -46.63 4.95
C GLN A 458 0.67 -45.16 4.62
N ALA A 459 0.23 -44.66 3.46
CA ALA A 459 0.45 -43.27 3.06
C ALA A 459 -0.30 -42.26 3.95
N LEU A 460 -1.53 -42.57 4.36
CA LEU A 460 -2.30 -41.67 5.23
C LEU A 460 -1.70 -41.61 6.65
N GLN A 461 -1.16 -42.72 7.15
CA GLN A 461 -0.47 -42.73 8.43
C GLN A 461 0.79 -41.85 8.40
N VAL A 462 1.63 -42.02 7.37
CA VAL A 462 2.80 -41.15 7.16
C VAL A 462 2.39 -39.67 7.06
N ARG A 463 1.29 -39.39 6.35
CA ARG A 463 0.77 -38.03 6.24
C ARG A 463 0.34 -37.45 7.59
N SER A 464 -0.34 -38.23 8.42
CA SER A 464 -0.79 -37.80 9.76
C SER A 464 0.39 -37.44 10.66
N GLU A 465 1.49 -38.20 10.58
CA GLU A 465 2.73 -37.90 11.28
C GLU A 465 3.35 -36.58 10.78
N GLN A 466 3.40 -36.36 9.46
CA GLN A 466 3.90 -35.12 8.87
C GLN A 466 3.06 -33.89 9.25
N VAL A 467 1.73 -34.01 9.27
CA VAL A 467 0.82 -32.92 9.70
C VAL A 467 1.08 -32.58 11.17
N THR A 468 1.20 -33.60 12.02
CA THR A 468 1.49 -33.42 13.45
C THR A 468 2.85 -32.76 13.66
N ALA A 469 3.87 -33.17 12.91
CA ALA A 469 5.20 -32.56 12.95
C ALA A 469 5.16 -31.09 12.50
N ALA A 470 4.40 -30.76 11.46
CA ALA A 470 4.26 -29.39 10.99
C ALA A 470 3.54 -28.48 12.01
N LEU A 471 2.52 -29.00 12.72
CA LEU A 471 1.85 -28.28 13.80
C LEU A 471 2.75 -28.07 15.03
N ALA A 472 3.74 -28.94 15.25
CA ALA A 472 4.70 -28.81 16.33
C ALA A 472 5.88 -27.88 15.99
N ALA A 473 6.02 -27.43 14.74
CA ALA A 473 7.14 -26.63 14.29
C ALA A 473 7.14 -25.22 14.93
N THR A 474 8.26 -24.85 15.53
CA THR A 474 8.47 -23.50 16.10
C THR A 474 9.19 -22.55 15.16
N GLU A 475 9.82 -23.09 14.11
CA GLU A 475 10.58 -22.34 13.11
C GLU A 475 10.13 -22.72 11.70
N TRP A 476 10.27 -21.79 10.76
CA TRP A 476 9.95 -22.01 9.36
C TRP A 476 10.97 -22.96 8.72
N PRO A 477 10.55 -24.08 8.10
CA PRO A 477 11.46 -24.87 7.28
C PRO A 477 11.76 -24.13 5.97
N ALA A 478 12.74 -24.62 5.21
CA ALA A 478 12.84 -24.27 3.79
C ALA A 478 11.54 -24.71 3.09
N LEU A 479 10.82 -23.75 2.51
CA LEU A 479 9.54 -23.99 1.86
C LEU A 479 9.74 -24.26 0.37
N ASP A 480 9.08 -25.29 -0.15
CA ASP A 480 9.02 -25.62 -1.58
C ASP A 480 7.57 -25.74 -2.06
N PRO A 481 7.03 -24.76 -2.82
CA PRO A 481 7.72 -23.54 -3.29
C PRO A 481 7.98 -22.51 -2.18
N ALA A 482 8.98 -21.65 -2.40
CA ALA A 482 9.22 -20.50 -1.52
C ALA A 482 8.07 -19.47 -1.63
N VAL A 483 7.75 -18.75 -0.54
CA VAL A 483 6.60 -17.81 -0.52
C VAL A 483 6.77 -16.66 -1.51
N GLU A 484 8.02 -16.33 -1.83
CA GLU A 484 8.40 -15.34 -2.83
C GLU A 484 7.92 -15.70 -4.25
N SER A 485 7.69 -17.00 -4.54
CA SER A 485 7.25 -17.45 -5.86
C SER A 485 5.72 -17.53 -6.00
N PHE A 486 4.96 -17.05 -5.01
CA PHE A 486 3.49 -17.18 -5.00
C PHE A 486 2.81 -16.21 -5.98
N GLY A 487 3.51 -15.18 -6.44
CA GLY A 487 2.96 -14.16 -7.31
C GLY A 487 1.79 -13.42 -6.66
N ASP A 488 0.86 -12.93 -7.48
CA ASP A 488 -0.34 -12.22 -7.01
C ASP A 488 -1.28 -13.17 -6.25
N PHE A 489 -1.30 -13.05 -4.91
CA PHE A 489 -2.16 -13.81 -4.01
C PHE A 489 -2.07 -15.34 -4.16
N GLY A 490 -0.88 -15.87 -4.46
CA GLY A 490 -0.68 -17.33 -4.57
C GLY A 490 -1.09 -17.97 -5.88
N ARG A 491 -1.51 -17.18 -6.87
CA ARG A 491 -1.96 -17.69 -8.18
C ARG A 491 -0.88 -18.41 -8.97
N ASP A 492 0.39 -18.11 -8.76
CA ASP A 492 1.48 -18.74 -9.53
C ASP A 492 1.80 -20.16 -9.04
N VAL A 493 1.28 -20.54 -7.87
CA VAL A 493 1.57 -21.84 -7.23
C VAL A 493 0.37 -22.77 -7.10
N ILE A 494 -0.83 -22.37 -7.53
CA ILE A 494 -2.01 -23.26 -7.61
C ILE A 494 -1.94 -24.20 -8.83
N ALA A 495 -2.95 -25.06 -9.01
CA ALA A 495 -3.00 -26.06 -10.07
C ALA A 495 -2.70 -25.45 -11.47
N PRO A 496 -1.70 -25.96 -12.22
CA PRO A 496 -1.36 -25.43 -13.55
C PRO A 496 -2.50 -25.55 -14.56
N GLU A 497 -3.37 -26.55 -14.41
CA GLU A 497 -4.60 -26.70 -15.20
C GLU A 497 -5.48 -25.45 -15.10
N TRP A 498 -5.49 -24.81 -13.94
CA TRP A 498 -6.16 -23.52 -13.76
C TRP A 498 -5.25 -22.35 -14.15
N ALA A 499 -4.11 -22.20 -13.46
CA ALA A 499 -3.29 -20.98 -13.55
C ALA A 499 -2.64 -20.75 -14.92
N LYS A 500 -2.37 -21.83 -15.67
CA LYS A 500 -1.69 -21.75 -16.98
C LYS A 500 -2.62 -22.08 -18.13
N ASP A 501 -3.44 -23.13 -17.97
CA ASP A 501 -4.25 -23.68 -19.07
C ASP A 501 -5.68 -23.12 -19.10
N GLY A 502 -6.11 -22.44 -18.03
CA GLY A 502 -7.40 -21.76 -17.97
C GLY A 502 -8.61 -22.69 -17.85
N CYS A 503 -8.44 -23.93 -17.35
CA CYS A 503 -9.48 -24.97 -17.32
C CYS A 503 -10.62 -24.76 -16.31
N LEU A 504 -10.68 -23.59 -15.66
CA LEU A 504 -11.78 -23.18 -14.78
C LEU A 504 -12.80 -22.25 -15.48
N GLY A 505 -12.52 -21.73 -16.68
CA GLY A 505 -13.52 -21.06 -17.52
C GLY A 505 -13.84 -19.57 -17.23
N ALA A 506 -13.53 -19.00 -16.05
CA ALA A 506 -13.90 -17.61 -15.71
C ALA A 506 -12.79 -16.56 -16.00
N ASP A 507 -11.68 -16.62 -15.26
CA ASP A 507 -10.74 -15.49 -15.19
C ASP A 507 -9.51 -15.60 -16.10
N LEU A 508 -9.14 -16.81 -16.53
CA LEU A 508 -7.91 -17.09 -17.29
C LEU A 508 -8.17 -17.83 -18.61
N ALA A 509 -9.42 -18.18 -18.86
CA ALA A 509 -9.81 -18.89 -20.07
C ALA A 509 -9.75 -17.96 -21.29
N LYS A 510 -9.00 -18.39 -22.31
CA LYS A 510 -8.97 -17.73 -23.63
C LYS A 510 -10.29 -17.92 -24.37
N GLU A 511 -10.87 -19.11 -24.25
CA GLU A 511 -12.23 -19.42 -24.67
C GLU A 511 -13.20 -19.05 -23.54
N LYS A 512 -14.21 -18.22 -23.82
CA LYS A 512 -15.14 -17.71 -22.80
C LYS A 512 -16.34 -18.62 -22.59
N ASP A 513 -16.63 -19.49 -23.55
CA ASP A 513 -17.63 -20.55 -23.40
C ASP A 513 -17.05 -21.68 -22.54
N ALA A 514 -17.61 -21.88 -21.35
CA ALA A 514 -17.10 -22.86 -20.39
C ALA A 514 -17.13 -24.31 -20.93
N ILE A 515 -18.11 -24.67 -21.76
CA ILE A 515 -18.22 -26.00 -22.35
C ILE A 515 -17.11 -26.21 -23.37
N LYS A 516 -16.95 -25.27 -24.31
CA LYS A 516 -15.88 -25.35 -25.33
C LYS A 516 -14.49 -25.31 -24.71
N ASN A 517 -14.31 -24.54 -23.63
CA ASN A 517 -13.06 -24.46 -22.91
C ASN A 517 -12.61 -25.83 -22.36
N THR A 518 -13.52 -26.79 -22.13
CA THR A 518 -13.13 -28.14 -21.68
C THR A 518 -12.46 -28.99 -22.76
N GLU A 519 -12.57 -28.63 -24.05
CA GLU A 519 -12.04 -29.43 -25.17
C GLU A 519 -10.51 -29.59 -25.10
N HIS A 520 -9.80 -28.53 -24.68
CA HIS A 520 -8.35 -28.58 -24.47
C HIS A 520 -7.93 -28.96 -23.05
N CYS A 521 -8.89 -29.15 -22.13
CA CYS A 521 -8.66 -29.50 -20.74
C CYS A 521 -8.61 -31.01 -20.53
N SER A 522 -7.72 -31.66 -21.29
CA SER A 522 -7.51 -33.10 -21.30
C SER A 522 -6.01 -33.40 -21.29
N TYR A 523 -5.59 -34.30 -20.40
CA TYR A 523 -4.18 -34.57 -20.09
C TYR A 523 -3.86 -36.06 -20.20
N GLY A 524 -2.58 -36.38 -20.43
CA GLY A 524 -2.10 -37.75 -20.62
C GLY A 524 -2.45 -38.31 -22.00
N ASN A 525 -2.67 -39.62 -22.10
CA ASN A 525 -2.90 -40.32 -23.35
C ASN A 525 -4.28 -40.02 -23.97
N GLN A 526 -4.30 -39.12 -24.97
CA GLN A 526 -5.54 -38.71 -25.63
C GLN A 526 -6.25 -39.84 -26.39
N GLY A 527 -5.54 -40.92 -26.72
CA GLY A 527 -6.08 -42.11 -27.38
C GLY A 527 -6.56 -43.20 -26.42
N ALA A 528 -6.50 -42.98 -25.10
CA ALA A 528 -6.99 -43.94 -24.12
C ALA A 528 -8.51 -44.14 -24.24
N GLY A 529 -8.95 -45.39 -24.08
CA GLY A 529 -10.36 -45.76 -24.04
C GLY A 529 -11.06 -45.32 -22.76
N ALA A 530 -12.36 -45.59 -22.68
CA ALA A 530 -13.18 -45.27 -21.51
C ALA A 530 -12.66 -45.94 -20.22
N ASP A 531 -12.10 -47.15 -20.34
CA ASP A 531 -11.47 -47.95 -19.28
C ASP A 531 -10.19 -47.34 -18.69
N LYS A 532 -9.57 -46.38 -19.40
CA LYS A 532 -8.44 -45.58 -18.93
C LYS A 532 -8.71 -44.07 -19.00
N THR A 533 -9.99 -43.68 -18.88
CA THR A 533 -10.39 -42.28 -18.79
C THR A 533 -10.86 -41.96 -17.38
N ALA A 534 -10.29 -40.90 -16.80
CA ALA A 534 -10.72 -40.32 -15.54
C ALA A 534 -11.25 -38.89 -15.74
N VAL A 535 -12.23 -38.49 -14.95
CA VAL A 535 -12.83 -37.14 -15.01
C VAL A 535 -12.73 -36.47 -13.65
N ILE A 536 -12.31 -35.20 -13.63
CA ILE A 536 -12.40 -34.32 -12.47
C ILE A 536 -13.58 -33.39 -12.69
N PHE A 537 -14.51 -33.36 -11.74
CA PHE A 537 -15.79 -32.69 -11.88
C PHE A 537 -16.10 -31.78 -10.68
N GLY A 538 -16.48 -30.53 -10.96
CA GLY A 538 -16.87 -29.53 -9.97
C GLY A 538 -16.35 -28.13 -10.28
N ASP A 539 -15.77 -27.46 -9.28
CA ASP A 539 -15.31 -26.06 -9.38
C ASP A 539 -13.80 -25.90 -9.10
N SER A 540 -13.41 -24.74 -8.54
CA SER A 540 -12.02 -24.40 -8.23
C SER A 540 -11.41 -25.30 -7.15
N LEU A 541 -12.23 -25.91 -6.29
CA LEU A 541 -11.77 -26.87 -5.27
C LEU A 541 -11.59 -28.26 -5.89
N ALA A 542 -12.39 -28.61 -6.90
CA ALA A 542 -12.20 -29.84 -7.68
C ALA A 542 -10.90 -29.79 -8.50
N ILE A 543 -10.69 -28.72 -9.27
CA ILE A 543 -9.48 -28.58 -10.09
C ILE A 543 -8.20 -28.51 -9.24
N SER A 544 -8.31 -28.08 -7.97
CA SER A 544 -7.18 -28.11 -7.03
C SER A 544 -6.63 -29.52 -6.78
N TYR A 545 -7.43 -30.58 -6.99
CA TYR A 545 -6.99 -31.98 -6.90
C TYR A 545 -6.46 -32.55 -8.24
N ALA A 546 -6.47 -31.78 -9.33
CA ALA A 546 -6.01 -32.28 -10.64
C ALA A 546 -4.54 -32.73 -10.66
N PRO A 547 -3.59 -31.99 -10.07
CA PRO A 547 -2.21 -32.44 -10.00
C PRO A 547 -2.04 -33.77 -9.25
N MET A 548 -2.79 -33.97 -8.15
CA MET A 548 -2.83 -35.23 -7.39
C MET A 548 -3.25 -36.41 -8.27
N LEU A 549 -4.39 -36.29 -8.95
CA LEU A 549 -4.97 -37.38 -9.72
C LEU A 549 -4.08 -37.75 -10.91
N ARG A 550 -3.56 -36.75 -11.62
CA ARG A 550 -2.64 -36.96 -12.75
C ARG A 550 -1.34 -37.65 -12.31
N ALA A 551 -0.77 -37.23 -11.19
CA ALA A 551 0.44 -37.86 -10.65
C ALA A 551 0.21 -39.34 -10.25
N SER A 552 -1.02 -39.69 -9.85
CA SER A 552 -1.37 -41.04 -9.41
C SER A 552 -1.68 -41.99 -10.56
N LEU A 553 -2.36 -41.52 -11.60
CA LEU A 553 -2.75 -42.33 -12.75
C LEU A 553 -1.63 -42.49 -13.80
N GLY A 554 -0.73 -41.50 -13.90
CA GLY A 554 0.36 -41.50 -14.87
C GLY A 554 -0.07 -41.16 -16.30
N GLU A 555 0.87 -41.25 -17.25
CA GLU A 555 0.68 -40.77 -18.63
C GLU A 555 -0.21 -41.68 -19.50
N ASP A 556 -0.38 -42.94 -19.12
CA ASP A 556 -1.19 -43.93 -19.83
C ASP A 556 -2.70 -43.62 -19.79
N TRP A 557 -3.12 -42.81 -18.82
CA TRP A 557 -4.51 -42.43 -18.60
C TRP A 557 -4.85 -41.13 -19.33
N LYS A 558 -6.11 -41.00 -19.73
CA LYS A 558 -6.70 -39.73 -20.13
C LYS A 558 -7.38 -39.10 -18.92
N VAL A 559 -6.96 -37.92 -18.49
CA VAL A 559 -7.60 -37.16 -17.41
C VAL A 559 -8.29 -35.94 -18.01
N ARG A 560 -9.62 -35.89 -17.94
CA ARG A 560 -10.41 -34.73 -18.37
C ARG A 560 -10.79 -33.87 -17.17
N VAL A 561 -10.65 -32.56 -17.33
CA VAL A 561 -11.02 -31.58 -16.31
C VAL A 561 -12.30 -30.88 -16.75
N LEU A 562 -13.42 -31.24 -16.12
CA LEU A 562 -14.73 -30.66 -16.35
C LEU A 562 -15.09 -29.77 -15.15
N THR A 563 -14.44 -28.60 -15.08
CA THR A 563 -14.62 -27.67 -13.97
C THR A 563 -14.99 -26.27 -14.42
N MET A 564 -15.80 -25.57 -13.62
CA MET A 564 -16.18 -24.19 -13.87
C MET A 564 -16.14 -23.36 -12.58
N ALA A 565 -15.64 -22.12 -12.66
CA ALA A 565 -15.53 -21.25 -11.49
C ALA A 565 -16.89 -21.02 -10.84
N ARG A 566 -16.95 -21.08 -9.50
CA ARG A 566 -18.17 -20.89 -8.70
C ARG A 566 -19.33 -21.81 -9.12
N CYS A 567 -19.05 -22.93 -9.78
CA CYS A 567 -20.07 -23.86 -10.23
C CYS A 567 -19.98 -25.20 -9.49
N PRO A 568 -20.71 -25.35 -8.38
CA PRO A 568 -20.67 -26.58 -7.59
C PRO A 568 -21.18 -27.79 -8.39
N ALA A 569 -20.61 -28.96 -8.10
CA ALA A 569 -20.95 -30.22 -8.74
C ALA A 569 -22.37 -30.70 -8.37
N SER A 570 -22.81 -30.43 -7.14
CA SER A 570 -24.15 -30.71 -6.63
C SER A 570 -25.21 -29.91 -7.39
N THR A 571 -26.33 -30.54 -7.75
CA THR A 571 -27.42 -29.91 -8.51
C THR A 571 -28.20 -28.91 -7.66
N VAL A 572 -27.64 -27.73 -7.48
CA VAL A 572 -28.25 -26.58 -6.78
C VAL A 572 -28.35 -25.37 -7.71
N THR A 573 -29.37 -24.53 -7.52
CA THR A 573 -29.48 -23.27 -8.26
C THR A 573 -28.55 -22.24 -7.63
N SER A 574 -27.53 -21.82 -8.39
CA SER A 574 -26.50 -20.90 -7.92
C SER A 574 -26.78 -19.45 -8.32
N ILE A 575 -26.19 -18.47 -7.63
CA ILE A 575 -26.18 -17.06 -8.03
C ILE A 575 -24.79 -16.59 -8.47
N ASP A 576 -24.77 -15.71 -9.47
CA ASP A 576 -23.55 -15.09 -9.99
C ASP A 576 -23.14 -13.89 -9.11
N THR A 577 -21.97 -13.34 -9.38
CA THR A 577 -21.33 -12.18 -8.75
C THR A 577 -22.19 -10.92 -8.75
N ASP A 578 -23.09 -10.76 -9.72
CA ASP A 578 -24.05 -9.64 -9.80
C ASP A 578 -25.36 -9.91 -9.03
N GLY A 579 -25.50 -11.11 -8.44
CA GLY A 579 -26.66 -11.54 -7.68
C GLY A 579 -27.80 -12.12 -8.53
N SER A 580 -27.63 -12.24 -9.84
CA SER A 580 -28.56 -12.95 -10.74
C SER A 580 -28.37 -14.48 -10.64
N GLU A 581 -29.30 -15.25 -11.18
CA GLU A 581 -29.16 -16.71 -11.25
C GLU A 581 -28.04 -17.09 -12.22
N TYR A 582 -27.14 -17.98 -11.79
CA TYR A 582 -25.98 -18.37 -12.56
C TYR A 582 -26.31 -19.47 -13.58
N THR A 583 -27.07 -19.08 -14.61
CA THR A 583 -27.62 -20.03 -15.61
C THR A 583 -26.56 -20.80 -16.38
N GLU A 584 -25.40 -20.17 -16.61
CA GLU A 584 -24.25 -20.74 -17.29
C GLU A 584 -23.66 -21.91 -16.49
N CYS A 585 -23.64 -21.82 -15.16
CA CYS A 585 -23.23 -22.94 -14.31
C CYS A 585 -24.21 -24.12 -14.44
N THR A 586 -25.52 -23.86 -14.39
CA THR A 586 -26.53 -24.91 -14.57
C THR A 586 -26.37 -25.61 -15.91
N ALA A 587 -26.22 -24.84 -17.00
CA ALA A 587 -26.01 -25.38 -18.34
C ALA A 587 -24.71 -26.20 -18.45
N PHE A 588 -23.61 -25.71 -17.87
CA PHE A 588 -22.34 -26.43 -17.83
C PHE A 588 -22.44 -27.74 -17.06
N ARG A 589 -23.07 -27.73 -15.88
CA ARG A 589 -23.24 -28.92 -15.04
C ARG A 589 -24.08 -29.98 -15.74
N ASP A 590 -25.21 -29.60 -16.32
CA ASP A 590 -26.09 -30.53 -17.05
C ASP A 590 -25.38 -31.15 -18.25
N TRP A 591 -24.63 -30.34 -19.00
CA TRP A 591 -23.78 -30.82 -20.09
C TRP A 591 -22.70 -31.80 -19.59
N ALA A 592 -21.97 -31.44 -18.53
CA ALA A 592 -20.89 -32.28 -17.99
C ALA A 592 -21.40 -33.64 -17.49
N LEU A 593 -22.57 -33.66 -16.84
CA LEU A 593 -23.25 -34.90 -16.44
C LEU A 593 -23.63 -35.75 -17.66
N GLY A 594 -24.18 -35.13 -18.71
CA GLY A 594 -24.48 -35.79 -19.98
C GLY A 594 -23.23 -36.38 -20.65
N GLU A 595 -22.15 -35.61 -20.68
CA GLU A 595 -20.86 -35.99 -21.27
C GLU A 595 -20.21 -37.17 -20.55
N MET A 596 -20.23 -37.18 -19.21
CA MET A 596 -19.75 -38.31 -18.41
C MET A 596 -20.61 -39.56 -18.64
N ASN A 597 -21.94 -39.41 -18.72
CA ASN A 597 -22.83 -40.53 -19.00
C ASN A 597 -22.64 -41.10 -20.41
N ALA A 598 -22.29 -40.27 -21.38
CA ALA A 598 -21.99 -40.69 -22.76
C ALA A 598 -20.61 -41.37 -22.88
N THR A 599 -19.59 -40.82 -22.21
CA THR A 599 -18.20 -41.29 -22.31
C THR A 599 -17.95 -42.54 -21.47
N LYS A 600 -18.71 -42.72 -20.38
CA LYS A 600 -18.56 -43.83 -19.42
C LYS A 600 -17.12 -43.99 -18.86
N PRO A 601 -16.52 -42.95 -18.27
CA PRO A 601 -15.14 -43.02 -17.78
C PRO A 601 -14.99 -44.06 -16.66
N ALA A 602 -13.81 -44.68 -16.57
CA ALA A 602 -13.48 -45.64 -15.52
C ALA A 602 -13.45 -45.05 -14.11
N LEU A 603 -13.20 -43.74 -13.99
CA LEU A 603 -13.16 -43.02 -12.72
C LEU A 603 -13.77 -41.62 -12.85
N ILE A 604 -14.59 -41.22 -11.89
CA ILE A 604 -15.02 -39.84 -11.69
C ILE A 604 -14.58 -39.37 -10.30
N LEU A 605 -13.83 -38.27 -10.24
CA LEU A 605 -13.44 -37.57 -9.02
C LEU A 605 -14.28 -36.29 -8.88
N MET A 606 -15.17 -36.26 -7.90
CA MET A 606 -16.04 -35.13 -7.59
C MET A 606 -15.55 -34.39 -6.34
N SER A 607 -15.55 -33.06 -6.37
CA SER A 607 -15.36 -32.19 -5.20
C SER A 607 -15.99 -30.83 -5.50
N GLU A 608 -16.27 -30.02 -4.49
CA GLU A 608 -16.86 -28.69 -4.69
C GLU A 608 -16.56 -27.72 -3.54
N ALA A 609 -16.64 -26.42 -3.85
CA ALA A 609 -16.74 -25.36 -2.86
C ALA A 609 -18.07 -25.45 -2.12
N VAL A 610 -18.09 -24.84 -0.94
CA VAL A 610 -19.32 -24.67 -0.17
C VAL A 610 -19.38 -23.23 0.25
N ASP A 611 -20.31 -22.53 -0.35
CA ASP A 611 -20.67 -21.20 0.07
C ASP A 611 -22.18 -21.08 -0.01
N ASN A 612 -22.83 -20.92 1.14
CA ASN A 612 -24.28 -20.71 1.18
C ASN A 612 -24.68 -19.41 0.47
N SER A 613 -23.74 -18.49 0.25
CA SER A 613 -23.95 -17.32 -0.59
C SER A 613 -24.21 -17.70 -2.05
N TYR A 614 -23.83 -18.90 -2.50
CA TYR A 614 -24.11 -19.35 -3.86
C TYR A 614 -25.57 -19.78 -4.02
N LEU A 615 -26.26 -20.23 -2.97
CA LEU A 615 -27.63 -20.71 -3.10
C LEU A 615 -28.59 -19.56 -3.44
N SER A 616 -29.32 -19.69 -4.55
CA SER A 616 -30.35 -18.71 -4.94
C SER A 616 -31.49 -18.62 -3.92
N SER A 617 -31.75 -19.71 -3.19
CA SER A 617 -32.68 -19.77 -2.06
C SER A 617 -32.26 -18.89 -0.89
N LYS A 618 -30.97 -18.54 -0.79
CA LYS A 618 -30.33 -17.90 0.37
C LYS A 618 -30.51 -18.70 1.66
N ALA A 619 -30.68 -20.03 1.54
CA ALA A 619 -30.79 -20.90 2.69
C ALA A 619 -29.53 -20.83 3.56
N VAL A 620 -29.71 -20.98 4.88
CA VAL A 620 -28.61 -20.99 5.86
C VAL A 620 -28.82 -22.11 6.88
N GLY A 621 -27.73 -22.51 7.55
CA GLY A 621 -27.74 -23.57 8.55
C GLY A 621 -28.35 -24.87 8.01
N GLY A 622 -29.16 -25.55 8.82
CA GLY A 622 -29.75 -26.84 8.45
C GLY A 622 -30.65 -26.82 7.22
N ALA A 623 -31.17 -25.67 6.78
CA ALA A 623 -31.90 -25.56 5.51
C ALA A 623 -30.94 -25.64 4.31
N ALA A 624 -29.81 -24.94 4.38
CA ALA A 624 -28.76 -25.04 3.38
C ALA A 624 -28.16 -26.46 3.34
N ASP A 625 -27.92 -27.06 4.51
CA ASP A 625 -27.37 -28.41 4.59
C ASP A 625 -28.26 -29.43 3.86
N ARG A 626 -29.60 -29.30 3.95
CA ARG A 626 -30.55 -30.15 3.21
C ARG A 626 -30.52 -29.88 1.71
N GLU A 627 -30.53 -28.62 1.30
CA GLU A 627 -30.48 -28.26 -0.12
C GLU A 627 -29.20 -28.78 -0.79
N TRP A 628 -28.06 -28.67 -0.11
CA TRP A 628 -26.81 -29.28 -0.55
C TRP A 628 -26.90 -30.80 -0.59
N GLN A 629 -27.53 -31.45 0.40
CA GLN A 629 -27.71 -32.90 0.40
C GLN A 629 -28.56 -33.37 -0.78
N ASP A 630 -29.69 -32.71 -1.03
CA ASP A 630 -30.63 -33.06 -2.10
C ASP A 630 -29.98 -32.87 -3.48
N GLY A 631 -29.22 -31.78 -3.65
CA GLY A 631 -28.42 -31.53 -4.85
C GLY A 631 -27.33 -32.58 -5.05
N ALA A 632 -26.60 -32.92 -3.99
CA ALA A 632 -25.57 -33.95 -4.00
C ALA A 632 -26.14 -35.34 -4.34
N LEU A 633 -27.27 -35.72 -3.73
CA LEU A 633 -27.99 -36.96 -4.03
C LEU A 633 -28.38 -37.05 -5.51
N THR A 634 -28.89 -35.95 -6.07
CA THR A 634 -29.26 -35.87 -7.49
C THR A 634 -28.05 -36.08 -8.39
N THR A 635 -26.96 -35.35 -8.14
CA THR A 635 -25.71 -35.47 -8.91
C THR A 635 -25.12 -36.86 -8.79
N MET A 636 -24.93 -37.38 -7.57
CA MET A 636 -24.29 -38.68 -7.33
C MET A 636 -25.08 -39.86 -7.91
N ASN A 637 -26.42 -39.80 -7.91
CA ASN A 637 -27.25 -40.80 -8.60
C ASN A 637 -27.00 -40.80 -10.12
N SER A 638 -26.80 -39.64 -10.73
CA SER A 638 -26.41 -39.54 -12.14
C SER A 638 -25.01 -40.15 -12.37
N LEU A 639 -24.03 -39.77 -11.56
CA LEU A 639 -22.65 -40.25 -11.66
C LEU A 639 -22.53 -41.78 -11.46
N LYS A 640 -23.32 -42.36 -10.55
CA LYS A 640 -23.42 -43.80 -10.31
C LYS A 640 -23.75 -44.60 -11.59
N THR A 641 -24.50 -44.01 -12.51
CA THR A 641 -24.79 -44.65 -13.81
C THR A 641 -23.69 -44.41 -14.84
N ALA A 642 -22.89 -43.36 -14.67
CA ALA A 642 -21.86 -42.94 -15.62
C ALA A 642 -20.53 -43.68 -15.41
N SER A 643 -20.17 -44.11 -14.21
CA SER A 643 -18.89 -44.76 -13.93
C SER A 643 -19.01 -45.91 -12.93
N SER A 644 -18.14 -46.90 -13.07
CA SER A 644 -17.97 -47.98 -12.08
C SER A 644 -17.19 -47.55 -10.84
N ASN A 645 -16.57 -46.36 -10.84
CA ASN A 645 -15.87 -45.82 -9.68
C ASN A 645 -16.13 -44.32 -9.57
N VAL A 646 -16.84 -43.90 -8.53
CA VAL A 646 -17.10 -42.48 -8.24
C VAL A 646 -16.54 -42.14 -6.87
N ILE A 647 -15.50 -41.31 -6.84
CA ILE A 647 -14.87 -40.83 -5.61
C ILE A 647 -15.29 -39.39 -5.37
N VAL A 648 -15.93 -39.15 -4.23
CA VAL A 648 -16.31 -37.82 -3.76
C VAL A 648 -15.35 -37.41 -2.66
N LEU A 649 -14.55 -36.37 -2.90
CA LEU A 649 -13.67 -35.80 -1.88
C LEU A 649 -14.35 -34.61 -1.22
N SER A 650 -14.21 -34.49 0.10
CA SER A 650 -14.45 -33.18 0.72
C SER A 650 -13.43 -32.17 0.19
N ARG A 651 -13.84 -30.90 0.07
CA ARG A 651 -12.91 -29.80 -0.21
C ARG A 651 -11.74 -29.80 0.77
N PRO A 652 -10.56 -29.29 0.41
CA PRO A 652 -9.54 -29.00 1.40
C PRO A 652 -10.10 -28.07 2.51
N PRO A 653 -9.83 -28.32 3.81
CA PRO A 653 -10.18 -27.39 4.89
C PRO A 653 -9.58 -26.00 4.62
N ALA A 654 -10.28 -24.93 4.99
CA ALA A 654 -9.70 -23.59 4.82
C ALA A 654 -8.43 -23.46 5.69
N ALA A 655 -7.41 -22.77 5.18
CA ALA A 655 -6.19 -22.52 5.93
C ALA A 655 -5.67 -21.10 5.65
N THR A 656 -4.82 -20.59 6.51
CA THR A 656 -4.22 -19.26 6.32
C THR A 656 -3.26 -19.29 5.14
N ALA A 657 -3.44 -18.36 4.19
CA ALA A 657 -2.53 -18.23 3.07
C ALA A 657 -1.14 -17.81 3.58
N LEU A 658 -0.08 -18.51 3.18
CA LEU A 658 1.27 -18.20 3.66
C LEU A 658 1.73 -16.78 3.29
N VAL A 659 1.25 -16.25 2.16
CA VAL A 659 1.48 -14.87 1.73
C VAL A 659 0.90 -13.83 2.68
N GLU A 660 -0.11 -14.19 3.49
CA GLU A 660 -0.76 -13.27 4.43
C GLU A 660 -0.08 -13.27 5.79
N CYS A 661 0.37 -14.44 6.26
CA CYS A 661 0.79 -14.61 7.65
C CYS A 661 2.31 -14.80 7.85
N LYS A 662 3.05 -15.31 6.84
CA LYS A 662 4.51 -15.51 6.97
C LYS A 662 5.25 -14.18 6.84
N THR A 663 5.71 -13.67 7.97
CA THR A 663 6.63 -12.52 8.08
C THR A 663 7.97 -12.94 8.69
N PRO A 664 9.02 -12.10 8.61
CA PRO A 664 10.31 -12.37 9.26
C PRO A 664 10.25 -12.53 10.78
N THR A 665 9.16 -12.09 11.41
CA THR A 665 8.93 -12.14 12.87
C THR A 665 7.87 -13.17 13.28
N SER A 666 7.12 -13.73 12.32
CA SER A 666 6.12 -14.77 12.57
C SER A 666 6.76 -16.14 12.77
N SER A 667 6.06 -17.00 13.49
CA SER A 667 6.32 -18.44 13.60
C SER A 667 5.26 -19.23 12.82
N PRO A 668 5.50 -20.53 12.51
CA PRO A 668 4.47 -21.40 11.93
C PRO A 668 3.14 -21.39 12.69
N ASN A 669 3.19 -21.24 14.01
CA ASN A 669 2.00 -21.19 14.86
C ASN A 669 1.13 -19.96 14.61
N ASP A 670 1.69 -18.84 14.15
CA ASP A 670 0.94 -17.63 13.79
C ASP A 670 0.14 -17.80 12.48
N CYS A 671 0.46 -18.85 11.72
CA CYS A 671 -0.15 -19.21 10.45
C CYS A 671 -1.06 -20.45 10.54
N ARG A 672 -1.35 -20.95 11.74
CA ARG A 672 -2.26 -22.09 11.91
C ARG A 672 -3.71 -21.68 11.69
N ALA A 673 -4.50 -22.58 11.12
CA ALA A 673 -5.94 -22.42 11.00
C ALA A 673 -6.70 -23.52 11.73
N GLU A 674 -7.95 -23.25 12.08
CA GLU A 674 -8.86 -24.24 12.65
C GLU A 674 -9.84 -24.72 11.60
N VAL A 675 -10.22 -26.00 11.68
CA VAL A 675 -11.25 -26.57 10.81
C VAL A 675 -12.58 -25.84 11.03
N SER A 676 -13.10 -25.21 9.97
CA SER A 676 -14.32 -24.40 10.08
C SER A 676 -15.57 -25.26 10.31
N PRO A 677 -16.59 -24.74 11.05
CA PRO A 677 -17.88 -25.41 11.16
C PRO A 677 -18.55 -25.68 9.80
N SER A 678 -18.36 -24.79 8.82
CA SER A 678 -18.87 -24.95 7.45
C SER A 678 -18.24 -26.13 6.72
N PHE A 679 -16.94 -26.39 6.96
CA PHE A 679 -16.28 -27.60 6.44
C PHE A 679 -16.92 -28.86 7.03
N ILE A 680 -17.08 -28.90 8.36
CA ILE A 680 -17.61 -30.06 9.08
C ILE A 680 -19.05 -30.37 8.63
N SER A 681 -19.90 -29.34 8.55
CA SER A 681 -21.31 -29.50 8.15
C SER A 681 -21.41 -30.09 6.76
N HIS A 682 -20.70 -29.50 5.79
CA HIS A 682 -20.78 -29.98 4.41
C HIS A 682 -20.13 -31.34 4.21
N ALA A 683 -18.99 -31.63 4.85
CA ALA A 683 -18.39 -32.97 4.77
C ALA A 683 -19.37 -34.03 5.28
N ARG A 684 -20.16 -33.73 6.32
CA ARG A 684 -21.23 -34.61 6.79
C ARG A 684 -22.36 -34.75 5.78
N THR A 685 -22.80 -33.64 5.17
CA THR A 685 -23.83 -33.64 4.13
C THR A 685 -23.46 -34.51 2.94
N MET A 686 -22.23 -34.35 2.42
CA MET A 686 -21.74 -35.13 1.28
C MET A 686 -21.55 -36.61 1.64
N ALA A 687 -21.09 -36.90 2.85
CA ALA A 687 -21.00 -38.27 3.35
C ALA A 687 -22.37 -38.96 3.40
N ALA A 688 -23.39 -38.26 3.95
CA ALA A 688 -24.74 -38.78 4.05
C ALA A 688 -25.35 -39.05 2.66
N ALA A 689 -25.15 -38.14 1.70
CA ALA A 689 -25.61 -38.33 0.32
C ALA A 689 -24.93 -39.54 -0.36
N ALA A 690 -23.61 -39.68 -0.20
CA ALA A 690 -22.87 -40.81 -0.77
C ALA A 690 -23.28 -42.15 -0.14
N GLU A 691 -23.51 -42.18 1.18
CA GLU A 691 -23.99 -43.37 1.90
C GLU A 691 -25.38 -43.80 1.39
N GLU A 692 -26.29 -42.85 1.19
CA GLU A 692 -27.64 -43.10 0.68
C GLU A 692 -27.64 -43.61 -0.77
N VAL A 693 -26.78 -43.05 -1.64
CA VAL A 693 -26.63 -43.52 -3.04
C VAL A 693 -25.99 -44.92 -3.09
N GLY A 694 -25.04 -45.19 -2.19
CA GLY A 694 -24.29 -46.44 -2.11
C GLY A 694 -23.38 -46.69 -3.32
N ALA A 695 -22.87 -47.92 -3.43
CA ALA A 695 -21.92 -48.30 -4.47
C ALA A 695 -22.45 -47.99 -5.90
N PRO A 696 -21.58 -47.50 -6.81
CA PRO A 696 -20.12 -47.38 -6.72
C PRO A 696 -19.62 -46.01 -6.21
N VAL A 697 -20.46 -45.24 -5.50
CA VAL A 697 -20.08 -43.93 -4.96
C VAL A 697 -19.40 -44.11 -3.59
N GLN A 698 -18.22 -43.50 -3.43
CA GLN A 698 -17.47 -43.48 -2.17
C GLN A 698 -17.15 -42.03 -1.79
N PHE A 699 -17.50 -41.64 -0.56
CA PHE A 699 -17.06 -40.38 0.02
C PHE A 699 -15.77 -40.55 0.84
N ILE A 700 -14.85 -39.60 0.69
CA ILE A 700 -13.60 -39.54 1.45
C ILE A 700 -13.46 -38.16 2.09
N ASN A 701 -13.39 -38.16 3.42
CA ASN A 701 -13.11 -36.95 4.18
C ASN A 701 -11.61 -36.65 4.16
N THR A 702 -11.24 -35.54 3.56
CA THR A 702 -9.86 -35.09 3.37
C THR A 702 -9.32 -34.31 4.57
N GLN A 703 -10.09 -34.12 5.66
CA GLN A 703 -9.63 -33.39 6.84
C GLN A 703 -8.31 -33.93 7.38
N GLY A 704 -8.18 -35.25 7.53
CA GLY A 704 -6.97 -35.90 8.05
C GLY A 704 -5.76 -35.78 7.12
N TRP A 705 -5.95 -35.38 5.87
CA TRP A 705 -4.85 -35.13 4.93
C TRP A 705 -4.15 -33.81 5.21
N PHE A 706 -4.82 -32.89 5.92
CA PHE A 706 -4.34 -31.54 6.14
C PHE A 706 -4.28 -31.15 7.61
N CYS A 707 -5.09 -31.76 8.47
CA CYS A 707 -5.31 -31.27 9.83
C CYS A 707 -5.23 -32.40 10.85
N SER A 708 -4.72 -32.07 12.04
CA SER A 708 -4.69 -32.98 13.20
C SER A 708 -5.36 -32.28 14.38
N GLN A 709 -6.25 -32.99 15.06
CA GLN A 709 -7.01 -32.46 16.22
C GLN A 709 -7.69 -31.10 15.94
N GLY A 710 -8.26 -30.94 14.74
CA GLY A 710 -8.96 -29.71 14.33
C GLY A 710 -8.05 -28.53 13.95
N ASN A 711 -6.73 -28.69 14.02
CA ASN A 711 -5.75 -27.67 13.64
C ASN A 711 -5.07 -28.03 12.32
N CYS A 712 -4.91 -27.04 11.45
CA CYS A 712 -4.35 -27.18 10.11
C CYS A 712 -3.09 -26.29 10.01
N PRO A 713 -1.89 -26.86 9.78
CA PRO A 713 -0.68 -26.09 9.56
C PRO A 713 -0.66 -25.47 8.17
N ALA A 714 0.12 -24.40 7.99
CA ALA A 714 0.26 -23.70 6.72
C ALA A 714 1.18 -24.42 5.71
N PHE A 715 1.97 -25.39 6.18
CA PHE A 715 2.80 -26.28 5.37
C PHE A 715 2.72 -27.70 5.91
N VAL A 716 3.06 -28.70 5.10
CA VAL A 716 3.32 -30.07 5.54
C VAL A 716 4.57 -30.58 4.81
N ASN A 717 5.53 -31.15 5.55
CA ASN A 717 6.79 -31.63 4.99
C ASN A 717 7.56 -30.56 4.16
N GLY A 718 7.57 -29.30 4.63
CA GLY A 718 8.16 -28.17 3.90
C GLY A 718 7.36 -27.70 2.68
N ILE A 719 6.21 -28.29 2.38
CA ILE A 719 5.38 -27.91 1.24
C ILE A 719 4.24 -27.01 1.71
N PRO A 720 4.15 -25.76 1.23
CA PRO A 720 2.99 -24.90 1.44
C PRO A 720 1.67 -25.55 1.07
N VAL A 721 0.72 -25.51 2.00
CA VAL A 721 -0.54 -26.25 1.86
C VAL A 721 -1.55 -25.53 0.96
N ARG A 722 -1.54 -24.18 0.96
CA ARG A 722 -2.43 -23.36 0.14
C ARG A 722 -1.68 -22.27 -0.61
N GLY A 723 -2.16 -21.93 -1.82
CA GLY A 723 -1.74 -20.73 -2.54
C GLY A 723 -2.43 -19.48 -1.97
N ASP A 724 -3.74 -19.59 -1.74
CA ASP A 724 -4.58 -18.56 -1.12
C ASP A 724 -5.28 -19.12 0.14
N THR A 725 -6.45 -18.61 0.51
CA THR A 725 -7.19 -19.07 1.71
C THR A 725 -7.87 -20.44 1.55
N SER A 726 -7.99 -20.94 0.32
CA SER A 726 -8.89 -22.05 -0.02
C SER A 726 -8.26 -23.12 -0.93
N HIS A 727 -7.43 -22.73 -1.90
CA HIS A 727 -6.94 -23.60 -2.96
C HIS A 727 -5.57 -24.20 -2.65
N LEU A 728 -5.40 -25.48 -3.01
CA LEU A 728 -4.12 -26.18 -2.85
C LEU A 728 -3.04 -25.51 -3.71
N THR A 729 -1.81 -25.48 -3.20
CA THR A 729 -0.68 -25.37 -4.13
C THR A 729 -0.62 -26.63 -5.00
N ALA A 730 -0.16 -26.50 -6.25
CA ALA A 730 0.03 -27.64 -7.14
C ALA A 730 0.97 -28.67 -6.53
N ARG A 731 2.02 -28.22 -5.83
CA ARG A 731 2.97 -29.07 -5.14
C ARG A 731 2.30 -29.86 -4.01
N GLN A 732 1.46 -29.21 -3.19
CA GLN A 732 0.69 -29.91 -2.15
C GLN A 732 -0.31 -30.89 -2.74
N SER A 733 -0.96 -30.54 -3.84
CA SER A 733 -1.87 -31.47 -4.53
C SER A 733 -1.13 -32.72 -5.01
N GLN A 734 0.02 -32.56 -5.67
CA GLN A 734 0.86 -33.69 -6.11
C GLN A 734 1.36 -34.56 -4.94
N ASP A 735 1.70 -33.96 -3.81
CA ASP A 735 2.17 -34.66 -2.61
C ASP A 735 1.11 -35.61 -2.00
N LEU A 736 -0.16 -35.45 -2.35
CA LEU A 736 -1.25 -36.35 -1.93
C LEU A 736 -1.38 -37.59 -2.84
N ALA A 737 -0.61 -37.70 -3.93
CA ALA A 737 -0.70 -38.81 -4.87
C ALA A 737 -0.56 -40.21 -4.24
N PRO A 738 0.33 -40.45 -3.25
CA PRO A 738 0.40 -41.75 -2.57
C PRO A 738 -0.90 -42.10 -1.84
N ILE A 739 -1.56 -41.10 -1.21
CA ILE A 739 -2.79 -41.31 -0.44
C ILE A 739 -3.94 -41.74 -1.37
N ILE A 740 -4.12 -41.03 -2.49
CA ILE A 740 -5.17 -41.43 -3.44
C ILE A 740 -4.81 -42.73 -4.16
N SER A 741 -3.53 -43.05 -4.35
CA SER A 741 -3.10 -44.32 -4.94
C SER A 741 -3.51 -45.52 -4.07
N ASP A 742 -3.41 -45.40 -2.74
CA ASP A 742 -3.93 -46.41 -1.79
C ASP A 742 -5.45 -46.63 -1.92
N VAL A 743 -6.19 -45.62 -2.39
CA VAL A 743 -7.64 -45.70 -2.67
C VAL A 743 -7.90 -46.33 -4.04
N LEU A 744 -7.10 -45.99 -5.06
CA LEU A 744 -7.31 -46.43 -6.44
C LEU A 744 -6.86 -47.88 -6.71
N ALA A 745 -5.83 -48.36 -6.00
CA ALA A 745 -5.29 -49.71 -6.23
C ALA A 745 -6.29 -50.85 -5.93
N PRO A 746 -7.05 -50.83 -4.80
CA PRO A 746 -8.08 -51.85 -4.55
C PRO A 746 -9.23 -51.86 -5.57
N LEU A 747 -9.44 -50.74 -6.26
CA LEU A 747 -10.45 -50.61 -7.33
C LEU A 747 -9.95 -51.17 -8.68
N GLY A 748 -8.70 -51.63 -8.75
CA GLY A 748 -8.08 -52.16 -9.97
C GLY A 748 -7.77 -51.08 -11.01
N LEU A 749 -7.79 -49.80 -10.63
CA LEU A 749 -7.52 -48.67 -11.52
C LEU A 749 -6.02 -48.43 -11.72
N ILE A 750 -5.20 -48.77 -10.74
CA ILE A 750 -3.74 -48.72 -10.82
C ILE A 750 -3.12 -49.98 -10.23
N ALA A 751 -1.87 -50.27 -10.60
CA ALA A 751 -1.13 -51.36 -9.96
C ALA A 751 -0.88 -51.03 -8.49
N PRO A 752 -0.96 -52.03 -7.57
CA PRO A 752 -0.56 -51.81 -6.19
C PRO A 752 0.91 -51.38 -6.14
N ALA A 753 1.23 -50.41 -5.29
CA ALA A 753 2.60 -49.94 -5.11
C ALA A 753 3.51 -51.13 -4.76
N ALA A 754 4.66 -51.25 -5.42
CA ALA A 754 5.68 -52.21 -5.01
C ALA A 754 6.14 -51.84 -3.61
N GLY A 755 5.82 -52.68 -2.63
CA GLY A 755 6.05 -52.44 -1.20
C GLY A 755 7.52 -52.38 -0.79
#